data_AF-A0A9P5RY28-F1
#
_entry.id   AF-A0A9P5RY28-F1
#
_cell.length_a   1.000
_cell.length_b   1.000
_cell.length_c   1.000
_cell.angle_alpha   90.00
_cell.angle_beta   90.00
_cell.angle_gamma   90.00
#
_symmetry.space_group_name_H-M   'P 1'
#
loop_
_entity.id
_entity.type
_entity.pdbx_description
1 polymer ?
#
loop_
_entity_poly.entity_id
_entity_poly.type
_entity_poly.pdbx_seq_one_letter_code
_entity_poly.pdbx_strand_id
1 'polypeptide(L)'
;MRDLPSKEANLFREILKCYELKQYKRGFKGAEQILKKFPEHGETLAMKGLFYNHLDKKDLAYEFVKKGIRHDMKSHICWHVFGLLYRSDKNYEEAAKCYAHALKYDKENIQILRDLSLLQMQMRNLEGYVDTRHILLELRPQNRQYWVAVAIGYQLLGKPELGVKVLATYEETLKDLPSTPDYEHSELLLYHNTLLEEVGDFQEALDHLDTIEKQVCDRKAIKEKRAKYYLALGRLTEAEAAYRDLLALNPDNMAYFEGLGKSLGLGGDLQTDEDEVKILEMFKQLQKEYPRSNAAKRLPLRYATGEAFVKVADEYIRSMLRKGVPSLFVNIKTLYTDSAKQAAVEKLALGFLAALDKSKGFDHSGVVVEPPTAILWTLYFLAQHFDFKRETEQALGYINRAIEHTPTLVELYMAKGRILKHAGDHVAAMEALNEARELDLQDRFINTKCTKYMLRADNMVEAEKTAVLFTRVDIPNPLNDLVDMQTQWFSLEAGESNLRQGQIGRALKRFHQIDKHFNDYTEDQFDFHTYCLRKMTLRAYVSMVRLEDQLRSHPYYVRAAQDAVQCYVRLFDKPDGSESEEMEGMTEAEKKKFRSKQRKAELKAQQEAEDKKKKAAATAAETAKKAGGNAAAAAAAAVKGDEDPEGTKYTKCEDPLGEALKFLQPLQQLAATRIETHLMAFEIYVRKNKLLLALKALLKSIKIDANHATLHEQLVRFALAVQKSSSAKTLKPSVKTVIDKHWSDLYGSHGQDLNAFSAGFIEKTKDQGSVAHVISAAMSVYLIEPSKNLTKAEELLFSVEDETKFGRTRTLENVLLVQKTLKGFKSSRQQEWKEKAKVWFPNTPAFK
;
A
#
# COMPACT_ATOMS: atom_id res chain seq x y z
N MET A 1 -6.68 -48.88 25.97
CA MET A 1 -8.04 -48.63 26.50
C MET A 1 -8.48 -47.27 26.00
N ARG A 2 -9.57 -47.21 25.22
CA ARG A 2 -10.09 -45.95 24.68
C ARG A 2 -10.78 -45.12 25.74
N ASP A 3 -11.44 -45.77 26.69
CA ASP A 3 -12.19 -45.11 27.75
C ASP A 3 -11.41 -45.10 29.06
N LEU A 4 -11.29 -43.92 29.66
CA LEU A 4 -10.73 -43.74 31.00
C LEU A 4 -11.74 -44.17 32.08
N PRO A 5 -11.28 -44.76 33.20
CA PRO A 5 -12.14 -44.97 34.36
C PRO A 5 -12.72 -43.65 34.87
N SER A 6 -13.89 -43.70 35.54
CA SER A 6 -14.67 -42.52 35.97
C SER A 6 -13.84 -41.42 36.67
N LYS A 7 -12.89 -41.81 37.54
CA LYS A 7 -12.02 -40.86 38.25
C LYS A 7 -11.08 -40.11 37.30
N GLU A 8 -10.39 -40.83 36.42
CA GLU A 8 -9.50 -40.26 35.42
C GLU A 8 -10.27 -39.53 34.31
N ALA A 9 -11.48 -39.95 33.97
CA ALA A 9 -12.37 -39.25 33.04
C ALA A 9 -12.86 -37.90 33.61
N ASN A 10 -13.18 -37.83 34.91
CA ASN A 10 -13.48 -36.57 35.59
C ASN A 10 -12.26 -35.64 35.57
N LEU A 11 -11.06 -36.18 35.87
CA LEU A 11 -9.81 -35.42 35.79
C LEU A 11 -9.54 -34.93 34.36
N PHE A 12 -9.85 -35.73 33.34
CA PHE A 12 -9.71 -35.32 31.93
C PHE A 12 -10.66 -34.17 31.58
N ARG A 13 -11.92 -34.21 32.03
CA ARG A 13 -12.84 -33.07 31.89
C ARG A 13 -12.34 -31.80 32.61
N GLU A 14 -11.72 -31.96 33.78
CA GLU A 14 -11.06 -30.83 34.46
C GLU A 14 -9.87 -30.28 33.67
N ILE A 15 -9.08 -31.13 32.99
CA ILE A 15 -7.98 -30.70 32.13
C ILE A 15 -8.48 -29.83 30.97
N LEU A 16 -9.58 -30.24 30.32
CA LEU A 16 -10.22 -29.44 29.26
C LEU A 16 -10.67 -28.07 29.79
N LYS A 17 -11.32 -28.04 30.95
CA LYS A 17 -11.73 -26.78 31.61
C LYS A 17 -10.53 -25.91 32.02
N CYS A 18 -9.43 -26.53 32.46
CA CYS A 18 -8.18 -25.81 32.77
C CYS A 18 -7.62 -25.12 31.52
N TYR A 19 -7.74 -25.75 30.35
CA TYR A 19 -7.34 -25.13 29.09
C TYR A 19 -8.20 -23.91 28.75
N GLU A 20 -9.52 -24.03 28.83
CA GLU A 20 -10.47 -22.92 28.59
C GLU A 20 -10.23 -21.73 29.52
N LEU A 21 -9.92 -22.00 30.79
CA LEU A 21 -9.62 -20.98 31.80
C LEU A 21 -8.16 -20.49 31.76
N LYS A 22 -7.37 -20.89 30.75
CA LYS A 22 -5.94 -20.55 30.59
C LYS A 22 -5.05 -20.97 31.77
N GLN A 23 -5.46 -21.97 32.55
CA GLN A 23 -4.72 -22.54 33.68
C GLN A 23 -3.75 -23.65 33.22
N TYR A 24 -2.84 -23.33 32.29
CA TYR A 24 -2.00 -24.30 31.59
C TYR A 24 -1.12 -25.17 32.52
N LYS A 25 -0.53 -24.58 33.58
CA LYS A 25 0.31 -25.32 34.55
C LYS A 25 -0.49 -26.39 35.31
N ARG A 26 -1.75 -26.09 35.68
CA ARG A 26 -2.62 -27.02 36.39
C ARG A 26 -3.09 -28.13 35.45
N GLY A 27 -3.51 -27.77 34.23
CA GLY A 27 -3.89 -28.72 33.19
C GLY A 27 -2.75 -29.68 32.83
N PHE A 28 -1.53 -29.16 32.68
CA PHE A 28 -0.33 -29.96 32.41
C PHE A 28 -0.06 -31.01 33.50
N LYS A 29 -0.10 -30.61 34.78
CA LYS A 29 0.05 -31.56 35.91
C LYS A 29 -1.05 -32.62 35.93
N GLY A 30 -2.29 -32.23 35.65
CA GLY A 30 -3.40 -33.17 35.52
C GLY A 30 -3.17 -34.18 34.39
N ALA A 31 -2.68 -33.73 33.24
CA ALA A 31 -2.35 -34.60 32.12
C ALA A 31 -1.24 -35.61 32.48
N GLU A 32 -0.19 -35.18 33.19
CA GLU A 32 0.86 -36.08 33.67
C GLU A 32 0.34 -37.12 34.67
N GLN A 33 -0.61 -36.75 35.52
CA GLN A 33 -1.21 -37.68 36.48
C GLN A 33 -1.98 -38.81 35.79
N ILE A 34 -2.71 -38.50 34.71
CA ILE A 34 -3.40 -39.52 33.90
C ILE A 34 -2.37 -40.37 33.15
N LEU A 35 -1.39 -39.75 32.49
CA LEU A 35 -0.39 -40.47 31.69
C LEU A 35 0.54 -41.36 32.52
N LYS A 36 0.71 -41.08 33.83
CA LYS A 36 1.46 -41.97 34.73
C LYS A 36 0.80 -43.34 34.88
N LYS A 37 -0.54 -43.40 34.81
CA LYS A 37 -1.32 -44.64 34.89
C LYS A 37 -1.70 -45.20 33.53
N PHE A 38 -1.96 -44.31 32.57
CA PHE A 38 -2.42 -44.63 31.21
C PHE A 38 -1.50 -43.94 30.19
N PRO A 39 -0.27 -44.44 29.98
CA PRO A 39 0.74 -43.76 29.17
C PRO A 39 0.38 -43.65 27.68
N GLU A 40 -0.48 -44.55 27.19
CA GLU A 40 -0.91 -44.62 25.78
C GLU A 40 -2.28 -43.96 25.55
N HIS A 41 -2.81 -43.20 26.50
CA HIS A 41 -4.10 -42.52 26.32
C HIS A 41 -3.98 -41.36 25.33
N GLY A 42 -4.52 -41.55 24.12
CA GLY A 42 -4.34 -40.65 22.97
C GLY A 42 -4.77 -39.20 23.24
N GLU A 43 -5.96 -39.00 23.82
CA GLU A 43 -6.51 -37.65 24.05
C GLU A 43 -5.71 -36.87 25.09
N THR A 44 -5.22 -37.55 26.14
CA THR A 44 -4.37 -36.90 27.16
C THR A 44 -2.99 -36.57 26.60
N LEU A 45 -2.41 -37.42 25.74
CA LEU A 45 -1.16 -37.12 25.03
C LEU A 45 -1.32 -35.88 24.15
N ALA A 46 -2.44 -35.77 23.42
CA ALA A 46 -2.75 -34.60 22.61
C ALA A 46 -2.87 -33.32 23.48
N MET A 47 -3.64 -33.37 24.57
CA MET A 47 -3.76 -32.24 25.50
C MET A 47 -2.42 -31.85 26.14
N LYS A 48 -1.55 -32.82 26.46
CA LYS A 48 -0.18 -32.53 26.93
C LYS A 48 0.63 -31.76 25.87
N GLY A 49 0.53 -32.16 24.61
CA GLY A 49 1.15 -31.45 23.49
C GLY A 49 0.64 -30.02 23.35
N LEU A 50 -0.67 -29.80 23.49
CA LEU A 50 -1.26 -28.46 23.46
C LEU A 50 -0.72 -27.54 24.57
N PHE A 51 -0.55 -28.06 25.79
CA PHE A 51 0.08 -27.30 26.86
C PHE A 51 1.56 -27.00 26.60
N TYR A 52 2.31 -27.90 25.95
CA TYR A 52 3.68 -27.60 25.53
C TYR A 52 3.75 -26.45 24.52
N ASN A 53 2.76 -26.32 23.64
CA ASN A 53 2.69 -25.20 22.71
C ASN A 53 2.55 -23.85 23.43
N HIS A 54 1.69 -23.78 24.46
CA HIS A 54 1.54 -22.60 25.31
C HIS A 54 2.72 -22.34 26.27
N LEU A 55 3.68 -23.26 26.33
CA LEU A 55 4.95 -23.11 27.05
C LEU A 55 6.13 -22.84 26.08
N ASP A 56 5.84 -22.44 24.84
CA ASP A 56 6.80 -22.14 23.77
C ASP A 56 7.72 -23.31 23.38
N LYS A 57 7.27 -24.56 23.62
CA LYS A 57 7.99 -25.78 23.22
C LYS A 57 7.31 -26.46 22.04
N LYS A 58 7.36 -25.81 20.87
CA LYS A 58 6.64 -26.23 19.65
C LYS A 58 7.02 -27.63 19.15
N ASP A 59 8.30 -27.97 19.13
CA ASP A 59 8.75 -29.29 18.64
C ASP A 59 8.15 -30.44 19.45
N LEU A 60 8.16 -30.30 20.79
CA LEU A 60 7.54 -31.26 21.70
C LEU A 60 6.02 -31.27 21.55
N ALA A 61 5.39 -30.11 21.32
CA ALA A 61 3.95 -30.04 21.08
C ALA A 61 3.53 -30.92 19.90
N TYR A 62 4.20 -30.78 18.75
CA TYR A 62 3.93 -31.61 17.58
C TYR A 62 4.22 -33.09 17.81
N GLU A 63 5.29 -33.42 18.53
CA GLU A 63 5.64 -34.80 18.83
C GLU A 63 4.55 -35.49 19.67
N PHE A 64 4.12 -34.86 20.77
CA PHE A 64 3.10 -35.43 21.66
C PHE A 64 1.71 -35.48 21.02
N VAL A 65 1.31 -34.49 20.21
CA VAL A 65 0.05 -34.54 19.47
C VAL A 65 0.05 -35.64 18.42
N LYS A 66 1.14 -35.79 17.64
CA LYS A 66 1.27 -36.88 16.67
C LYS A 66 1.26 -38.27 17.35
N LYS A 67 1.89 -38.40 18.52
CA LYS A 67 1.79 -39.61 19.35
C LYS A 67 0.35 -39.86 19.79
N GLY A 68 -0.35 -38.84 20.26
CA GLY A 68 -1.76 -38.94 20.65
C GLY A 68 -2.66 -39.45 19.52
N ILE A 69 -2.51 -38.90 18.31
CA ILE A 69 -3.26 -39.36 17.11
C ILE A 69 -2.93 -40.81 16.76
N ARG A 70 -1.67 -41.25 16.87
CA ARG A 70 -1.30 -42.66 16.59
C ARG A 70 -2.00 -43.63 17.54
N HIS A 71 -2.18 -43.24 18.80
CA HIS A 71 -2.84 -44.06 19.81
C HIS A 71 -4.38 -44.01 19.72
N ASP A 72 -4.98 -42.91 19.25
CA ASP A 72 -6.40 -42.85 18.88
C ASP A 72 -6.65 -42.01 17.63
N MET A 73 -6.68 -42.68 16.47
CA MET A 73 -6.93 -42.06 15.16
C MET A 73 -8.41 -41.68 14.93
N LYS A 74 -9.33 -42.18 15.76
CA LYS A 74 -10.77 -41.95 15.63
C LYS A 74 -11.31 -40.95 16.66
N SER A 75 -10.46 -40.40 17.53
CA SER A 75 -10.85 -39.36 18.48
C SER A 75 -10.95 -38.00 17.79
N HIS A 76 -12.12 -37.36 17.90
CA HIS A 76 -12.32 -35.99 17.44
C HIS A 76 -11.47 -35.00 18.26
N ILE A 77 -11.19 -35.29 19.55
CA ILE A 77 -10.37 -34.43 20.42
C ILE A 77 -8.92 -34.40 19.94
N CYS A 78 -8.33 -35.56 19.60
CA CYS A 78 -6.97 -35.62 19.07
C CYS A 78 -6.81 -34.77 17.79
N TRP A 79 -7.77 -34.89 16.87
CA TRP A 79 -7.76 -34.11 15.61
C TRP A 79 -8.05 -32.63 15.84
N HIS A 80 -8.96 -32.27 16.75
CA HIS A 80 -9.24 -30.88 17.11
C HIS A 80 -8.00 -30.21 17.71
N VAL A 81 -7.33 -30.86 18.67
CA VAL A 81 -6.09 -30.36 19.26
C VAL A 81 -4.98 -30.19 18.22
N PHE A 82 -4.87 -31.09 17.25
CA PHE A 82 -3.90 -30.95 16.18
C PHE A 82 -4.21 -29.77 15.25
N GLY A 83 -5.48 -29.53 14.96
CA GLY A 83 -5.92 -28.34 14.25
C GLY A 83 -5.64 -27.05 15.02
N LEU A 84 -5.82 -27.03 16.34
CA LEU A 84 -5.48 -25.89 17.20
C LEU A 84 -3.96 -25.58 17.15
N LEU A 85 -3.12 -26.61 17.07
CA LEU A 85 -1.67 -26.44 16.94
C LEU A 85 -1.30 -25.79 15.60
N TYR A 86 -1.81 -26.33 14.49
CA TYR A 86 -1.60 -25.72 13.17
C TYR A 86 -2.16 -24.30 13.08
N ARG A 87 -3.31 -24.04 13.71
CA ARG A 87 -3.89 -22.68 13.81
C ARG A 87 -2.95 -21.73 14.55
N SER A 88 -2.33 -22.17 15.64
CA SER A 88 -1.37 -21.33 16.39
C SER A 88 -0.10 -21.00 15.60
N ASP A 89 0.23 -21.84 14.61
CA ASP A 89 1.32 -21.60 13.66
C ASP A 89 0.85 -20.88 12.39
N LYS A 90 -0.40 -20.40 12.36
CA LYS A 90 -1.03 -19.70 11.22
C LYS A 90 -1.10 -20.56 9.95
N ASN A 91 -0.96 -21.89 10.08
CA ASN A 91 -1.17 -22.83 8.98
C ASN A 91 -2.64 -23.23 8.91
N TYR A 92 -3.45 -22.34 8.35
CA TYR A 92 -4.91 -22.50 8.33
C TYR A 92 -5.38 -23.65 7.43
N GLU A 93 -4.66 -23.96 6.36
CA GLU A 93 -5.01 -25.07 5.46
C GLU A 93 -4.93 -26.41 6.18
N GLU A 94 -3.82 -26.69 6.87
CA GLU A 94 -3.65 -27.93 7.63
C GLU A 94 -4.58 -27.98 8.86
N ALA A 95 -4.80 -26.84 9.52
CA ALA A 95 -5.76 -26.76 10.62
C ALA A 95 -7.19 -27.09 10.17
N ALA A 96 -7.63 -26.59 9.01
CA ALA A 96 -8.95 -26.88 8.45
C ALA A 96 -9.10 -28.36 8.08
N LYS A 97 -8.05 -29.00 7.52
CA LYS A 97 -8.04 -30.46 7.28
C LYS A 97 -8.22 -31.24 8.58
N CYS A 98 -7.53 -30.84 9.65
CA CYS A 98 -7.66 -31.49 10.95
C CYS A 98 -9.08 -31.35 11.53
N TYR A 99 -9.69 -30.16 11.46
CA TYR A 99 -11.07 -29.95 11.90
C TYR A 99 -12.09 -30.73 11.08
N ALA A 100 -11.94 -30.74 9.75
CA ALA A 100 -12.78 -31.56 8.87
C ALA A 100 -12.67 -33.06 9.20
N HIS A 101 -11.47 -33.54 9.55
CA HIS A 101 -11.27 -34.92 10.02
C HIS A 101 -11.91 -35.19 11.39
N ALA A 102 -11.84 -34.24 12.33
CA ALA A 102 -12.51 -34.37 13.63
C ALA A 102 -14.04 -34.49 13.48
N LEU A 103 -14.62 -33.67 12.59
CA LEU A 103 -16.06 -33.68 12.29
C LEU A 103 -16.56 -34.97 11.62
N LYS A 104 -15.67 -35.81 11.06
CA LYS A 104 -16.08 -37.15 10.57
C LYS A 104 -16.56 -38.06 11.72
N TYR A 105 -16.01 -37.85 12.92
CA TYR A 105 -16.30 -38.68 14.10
C TYR A 105 -17.28 -38.01 15.07
N ASP A 106 -17.35 -36.68 15.07
CA ASP A 106 -18.34 -35.91 15.84
C ASP A 106 -18.90 -34.77 14.97
N LYS A 107 -19.94 -35.07 14.20
CA LYS A 107 -20.51 -34.18 13.17
C LYS A 107 -21.21 -32.95 13.73
N GLU A 108 -21.72 -33.05 14.96
CA GLU A 108 -22.57 -32.04 15.60
C GLU A 108 -21.78 -31.17 16.59
N ASN A 109 -20.45 -31.31 16.62
CA ASN A 109 -19.61 -30.54 17.52
C ASN A 109 -19.59 -29.05 17.14
N ILE A 110 -20.40 -28.26 17.85
CA ILE A 110 -20.54 -26.81 17.62
C ILE A 110 -19.20 -26.08 17.71
N GLN A 111 -18.30 -26.49 18.62
CA GLN A 111 -17.02 -25.80 18.79
C GLN A 111 -16.11 -26.00 17.57
N ILE A 112 -16.01 -27.24 17.07
CA ILE A 112 -15.19 -27.58 15.91
C ILE A 112 -15.79 -26.96 14.64
N LEU A 113 -17.12 -26.98 14.48
CA LEU A 113 -17.82 -26.31 13.37
C LEU A 113 -17.55 -24.79 13.38
N ARG A 114 -17.60 -24.15 14.57
CA ARG A 114 -17.26 -22.73 14.70
C ARG A 114 -15.80 -22.49 14.32
N ASP A 115 -14.85 -23.22 14.90
CA ASP A 115 -13.43 -23.06 14.60
C ASP A 115 -13.13 -23.27 13.10
N LEU A 116 -13.74 -24.28 12.46
CA LEU A 116 -13.63 -24.52 11.02
C LEU A 116 -14.18 -23.35 10.20
N SER A 117 -15.35 -22.83 10.55
CA SER A 117 -15.94 -21.68 9.84
C SER A 117 -15.05 -20.44 9.93
N LEU A 118 -14.33 -20.22 11.03
CA LEU A 118 -13.38 -19.10 11.14
C LEU A 118 -12.21 -19.28 10.18
N LEU A 119 -11.66 -20.50 10.07
CA LEU A 119 -10.59 -20.79 9.12
C LEU A 119 -11.05 -20.67 7.67
N GLN A 120 -12.26 -21.16 7.36
CA GLN A 120 -12.84 -21.06 6.02
C GLN A 120 -13.01 -19.60 5.60
N MET A 121 -13.49 -18.74 6.50
CA MET A 121 -13.58 -17.30 6.24
C MET A 121 -12.19 -16.67 6.05
N GLN A 122 -11.22 -16.97 6.93
CA GLN A 122 -9.85 -16.45 6.84
C GLN A 122 -9.19 -16.79 5.50
N MET A 123 -9.41 -18.02 5.01
CA MET A 123 -8.88 -18.49 3.73
C MET A 123 -9.77 -18.16 2.51
N ARG A 124 -10.88 -17.44 2.71
CA ARG A 124 -11.91 -17.17 1.69
C ARG A 124 -12.46 -18.42 0.99
N ASN A 125 -12.51 -19.54 1.69
CA ASN A 125 -13.32 -20.69 1.28
C ASN A 125 -14.80 -20.42 1.63
N LEU A 126 -15.42 -19.53 0.86
CA LEU A 126 -16.76 -19.00 1.14
C LEU A 126 -17.85 -20.06 0.98
N GLU A 127 -17.71 -20.99 0.04
CA GLU A 127 -18.66 -22.10 -0.13
C GLU A 127 -18.66 -23.00 1.12
N GLY A 128 -17.49 -23.46 1.54
CA GLY A 128 -17.37 -24.27 2.76
C GLY A 128 -17.82 -23.52 4.02
N TYR A 129 -17.59 -22.20 4.07
CA TYR A 129 -18.07 -21.33 5.15
C TYR A 129 -19.60 -21.35 5.24
N VAL A 130 -20.29 -21.13 4.11
CA VAL A 130 -21.75 -21.11 4.05
C VAL A 130 -22.32 -22.47 4.49
N ASP A 131 -21.79 -23.57 3.98
CA ASP A 131 -22.22 -24.93 4.35
C ASP A 131 -22.08 -25.16 5.87
N THR A 132 -20.92 -24.79 6.42
CA THR A 132 -20.63 -24.97 7.85
C THR A 132 -21.53 -24.08 8.72
N ARG A 133 -21.85 -22.87 8.26
CA ARG A 133 -22.74 -21.94 8.97
C ARG A 133 -24.20 -22.36 8.92
N HIS A 134 -24.65 -23.00 7.84
CA HIS A 134 -25.97 -23.63 7.78
C HIS A 134 -26.12 -24.76 8.80
N ILE A 135 -25.13 -25.66 8.90
CA ILE A 135 -25.15 -26.72 9.92
C ILE A 135 -25.26 -26.11 11.33
N LEU A 136 -24.49 -25.04 11.61
CA LEU A 136 -24.56 -24.33 12.89
C LEU A 136 -25.94 -23.70 13.14
N LEU A 137 -26.56 -23.16 12.09
CA LEU A 137 -27.90 -22.58 12.16
C LEU A 137 -28.96 -23.66 12.43
N GLU A 138 -28.91 -24.80 11.75
CA GLU A 138 -29.82 -25.93 11.96
C GLU A 138 -29.71 -26.50 13.39
N LEU A 139 -28.49 -26.61 13.93
CA LEU A 139 -28.25 -27.10 15.29
C LEU A 139 -28.73 -26.12 16.37
N ARG A 140 -28.73 -24.81 16.09
CA ARG A 140 -29.01 -23.74 17.08
C ARG A 140 -29.73 -22.55 16.43
N PRO A 141 -30.98 -22.71 15.96
CA PRO A 141 -31.68 -21.64 15.23
C PRO A 141 -32.04 -20.43 16.10
N GLN A 142 -31.99 -20.55 17.42
CA GLN A 142 -32.25 -19.46 18.36
C GLN A 142 -31.08 -18.46 18.44
N ASN A 143 -29.89 -18.84 17.94
CA ASN A 143 -28.73 -17.97 17.98
C ASN A 143 -28.69 -17.06 16.74
N ARG A 144 -29.05 -15.81 16.94
CA ARG A 144 -29.01 -14.76 15.90
C ARG A 144 -27.69 -14.64 15.14
N GLN A 145 -26.56 -14.95 15.77
CA GLN A 145 -25.25 -14.86 15.12
C GLN A 145 -25.11 -15.84 13.94
N TYR A 146 -25.82 -16.97 13.98
CA TYR A 146 -25.76 -17.96 12.90
C TYR A 146 -26.56 -17.52 11.68
N TRP A 147 -27.74 -16.92 11.87
CA TRP A 147 -28.50 -16.28 10.79
C TRP A 147 -27.67 -15.22 10.06
N VAL A 148 -27.10 -14.30 10.84
CA VAL A 148 -26.27 -13.21 10.31
C VAL A 148 -25.02 -13.73 9.60
N ALA A 149 -24.34 -14.74 10.17
CA ALA A 149 -23.17 -15.33 9.55
C ALA A 149 -23.48 -15.99 8.20
N VAL A 150 -24.61 -16.69 8.07
CA VAL A 150 -25.07 -17.24 6.80
C VAL A 150 -25.33 -16.12 5.78
N ALA A 151 -26.04 -15.05 6.18
CA ALA A 151 -26.31 -13.92 5.30
C ALA A 151 -25.02 -13.26 4.78
N ILE A 152 -24.02 -13.06 5.65
CA ILE A 152 -22.70 -12.54 5.27
C ILE A 152 -21.97 -13.50 4.32
N GLY A 153 -22.04 -14.80 4.58
CA GLY A 153 -21.48 -15.81 3.69
C GLY A 153 -22.05 -15.71 2.27
N TYR A 154 -23.37 -15.57 2.14
CA TYR A 154 -24.02 -15.38 0.84
C TYR A 154 -23.65 -14.06 0.17
N GLN A 155 -23.59 -12.96 0.94
CA GLN A 155 -23.16 -11.67 0.41
C GLN A 155 -21.74 -11.74 -0.18
N LEU A 156 -20.79 -12.31 0.56
CA LEU A 156 -19.40 -12.44 0.11
C LEU A 156 -19.25 -13.42 -1.06
N LEU A 157 -20.12 -14.42 -1.18
CA LEU A 157 -20.19 -15.32 -2.33
C LEU A 157 -20.76 -14.64 -3.59
N GLY A 158 -21.23 -13.40 -3.49
CA GLY A 158 -21.84 -12.65 -4.59
C GLY A 158 -23.30 -13.07 -4.85
N LYS A 159 -24.01 -13.54 -3.82
CA LYS A 159 -25.44 -13.91 -3.88
C LYS A 159 -26.25 -13.16 -2.81
N PRO A 160 -26.30 -11.82 -2.83
CA PRO A 160 -26.95 -11.02 -1.79
C PRO A 160 -28.45 -11.31 -1.65
N GLU A 161 -29.12 -11.79 -2.71
CA GLU A 161 -30.55 -12.15 -2.70
C GLU A 161 -30.86 -13.27 -1.69
N LEU A 162 -29.95 -14.24 -1.57
CA LEU A 162 -30.08 -15.31 -0.57
C LEU A 162 -29.85 -14.78 0.85
N GLY A 163 -28.94 -13.82 1.00
CA GLY A 163 -28.71 -13.13 2.27
C GLY A 163 -29.93 -12.35 2.75
N VAL A 164 -30.60 -11.61 1.85
CA VAL A 164 -31.86 -10.91 2.11
C VAL A 164 -32.92 -11.88 2.63
N LYS A 165 -33.15 -13.01 1.94
CA LYS A 165 -34.13 -14.03 2.34
C LYS A 165 -33.86 -14.59 3.74
N VAL A 166 -32.60 -14.88 4.05
CA VAL A 166 -32.19 -15.38 5.38
C VAL A 166 -32.49 -14.35 6.47
N LEU A 167 -32.19 -13.06 6.24
CA LEU A 167 -32.45 -12.01 7.22
C LEU A 167 -33.94 -11.72 7.37
N ALA A 168 -34.70 -11.64 6.28
CA ALA A 168 -36.15 -11.47 6.31
C ALA A 168 -36.82 -12.60 7.13
N THR A 169 -36.39 -13.85 6.90
CA THR A 169 -36.90 -15.00 7.67
C THR A 169 -36.55 -14.88 9.16
N TYR A 170 -35.33 -14.43 9.49
CA TYR A 170 -34.92 -14.20 10.87
C TYR A 170 -35.76 -13.10 11.54
N GLU A 171 -36.01 -11.99 10.84
CA GLU A 171 -36.80 -10.87 11.34
C GLU A 171 -38.26 -11.26 11.64
N GLU A 172 -38.88 -12.12 10.81
CA GLU A 172 -40.23 -12.67 11.08
C GLU A 172 -40.31 -13.46 12.40
N THR A 173 -39.19 -14.00 12.88
CA THR A 173 -39.14 -14.72 14.17
C THR A 173 -39.10 -13.79 15.38
N LEU A 174 -38.85 -12.48 15.18
CA LEU A 174 -38.73 -11.50 16.26
C LEU A 174 -40.12 -11.03 16.71
N LYS A 175 -40.57 -11.51 17.86
CA LYS A 175 -41.92 -11.22 18.40
C LYS A 175 -42.00 -9.96 19.28
N ASP A 176 -40.89 -9.55 19.89
CA ASP A 176 -40.80 -8.41 20.81
C ASP A 176 -39.68 -7.46 20.38
N LEU A 177 -40.00 -6.56 19.45
CA LEU A 177 -39.05 -5.53 19.01
C LEU A 177 -38.95 -4.43 20.09
N PRO A 178 -37.73 -4.04 20.52
CA PRO A 178 -37.55 -2.97 21.48
C PRO A 178 -38.20 -1.67 20.98
N SER A 179 -38.99 -1.01 21.82
CA SER A 179 -39.62 0.28 21.47
C SER A 179 -38.60 1.42 21.28
N THR A 180 -37.39 1.25 21.81
CA THR A 180 -36.26 2.18 21.68
C THR A 180 -35.20 1.60 20.74
N PRO A 181 -34.60 2.40 19.85
CA PRO A 181 -33.49 1.95 18.99
C PRO A 181 -32.37 1.30 19.80
N ASP A 182 -32.22 -0.01 19.66
CA ASP A 182 -31.05 -0.75 20.13
C ASP A 182 -29.96 -0.71 19.05
N TYR A 183 -28.70 -0.51 19.45
CA TYR A 183 -27.60 -0.38 18.50
C TYR A 183 -27.42 -1.64 17.64
N GLU A 184 -27.47 -2.82 18.26
CA GLU A 184 -27.20 -4.08 17.56
C GLU A 184 -28.33 -4.42 16.59
N HIS A 185 -29.59 -4.18 16.99
CA HIS A 185 -30.72 -4.32 16.10
C HIS A 185 -30.72 -3.27 14.98
N SER A 186 -30.40 -2.02 15.30
CA SER A 186 -30.25 -0.94 14.31
C SER A 186 -29.21 -1.29 13.22
N GLU A 187 -28.05 -1.82 13.61
CA GLU A 187 -27.03 -2.27 12.64
C GLU A 187 -27.51 -3.45 11.79
N LEU A 188 -28.24 -4.39 12.37
CA LEU A 188 -28.83 -5.51 11.63
C LEU A 188 -29.79 -5.01 10.53
N LEU A 189 -30.69 -4.09 10.87
CA LEU A 189 -31.65 -3.51 9.92
C LEU A 189 -30.94 -2.75 8.79
N LEU A 190 -29.91 -1.96 9.12
CA LEU A 190 -29.11 -1.26 8.11
C LEU A 190 -28.26 -2.21 7.26
N TYR A 191 -27.81 -3.32 7.83
CA TYR A 191 -27.11 -4.37 7.10
C TYR A 191 -28.05 -5.05 6.10
N HIS A 192 -29.27 -5.43 6.51
CA HIS A 192 -30.31 -5.94 5.62
C HIS A 192 -30.59 -4.96 4.48
N ASN A 193 -30.79 -3.68 4.80
CA ASN A 193 -30.97 -2.64 3.78
C ASN A 193 -29.76 -2.51 2.83
N THR A 194 -28.55 -2.75 3.31
CA THR A 194 -27.34 -2.77 2.47
C THR A 194 -27.32 -3.99 1.53
N LEU A 195 -27.88 -5.13 1.93
CA LEU A 195 -28.05 -6.26 1.03
C LEU A 195 -29.06 -5.95 -0.08
N LEU A 196 -30.21 -5.33 0.25
CA LEU A 196 -31.19 -4.87 -0.75
C LEU A 196 -30.55 -3.90 -1.76
N GLU A 197 -29.71 -2.98 -1.28
CA GLU A 197 -28.93 -2.09 -2.14
C GLU A 197 -27.96 -2.84 -3.06
N GLU A 198 -27.31 -3.90 -2.58
CA GLU A 198 -26.39 -4.72 -3.38
C GLU A 198 -27.12 -5.62 -4.41
N VAL A 199 -28.37 -6.01 -4.13
CA VAL A 199 -29.26 -6.67 -5.11
C VAL A 199 -29.60 -5.71 -6.27
N GLY A 200 -29.67 -4.40 -5.99
CA GLY A 200 -29.90 -3.34 -6.98
C GLY A 200 -31.37 -2.91 -7.13
N ASP A 201 -32.29 -3.48 -6.35
CA ASP A 201 -33.66 -2.98 -6.25
C ASP A 201 -33.72 -1.78 -5.29
N PHE A 202 -33.47 -0.59 -5.85
CA PHE A 202 -33.45 0.64 -5.06
C PHE A 202 -34.85 1.07 -4.56
N GLN A 203 -35.93 0.56 -5.16
CA GLN A 203 -37.28 0.89 -4.71
C GLN A 203 -37.60 0.10 -3.44
N GLU A 204 -37.36 -1.21 -3.46
CA GLU A 204 -37.49 -2.06 -2.27
C GLU A 204 -36.55 -1.61 -1.14
N ALA A 205 -35.31 -1.24 -1.48
CA ALA A 205 -34.36 -0.70 -0.50
C ALA A 205 -34.85 0.62 0.12
N LEU A 206 -35.49 1.50 -0.64
CA LEU A 206 -36.07 2.74 -0.11
C LEU A 206 -37.27 2.47 0.78
N ASP A 207 -38.19 1.61 0.35
CA ASP A 207 -39.39 1.26 1.11
C ASP A 207 -39.00 0.61 2.45
N HIS A 208 -38.03 -0.32 2.43
CA HIS A 208 -37.46 -0.89 3.65
C HIS A 208 -36.77 0.17 4.52
N LEU A 209 -36.07 1.15 3.94
CA LEU A 209 -35.41 2.20 4.71
C LEU A 209 -36.41 3.04 5.51
N ASP A 210 -37.56 3.33 4.92
CA ASP A 210 -38.63 4.12 5.55
C ASP A 210 -39.36 3.33 6.65
N THR A 211 -39.50 2.01 6.53
CA THR A 211 -40.07 1.17 7.60
C THR A 211 -39.16 1.07 8.83
N ILE A 212 -37.84 0.97 8.61
CA ILE A 212 -36.87 0.78 9.71
C ILE A 212 -36.43 2.10 10.36
N GLU A 213 -36.67 3.26 9.74
CA GLU A 213 -36.08 4.54 10.14
C GLU A 213 -36.24 4.83 11.63
N LYS A 214 -37.42 4.59 12.21
CA LYS A 214 -37.69 4.87 13.63
C LYS A 214 -36.85 4.00 14.59
N GLN A 215 -36.43 2.82 14.15
CA GLN A 215 -35.68 1.83 14.92
C GLN A 215 -34.16 1.95 14.74
N VAL A 216 -33.69 2.81 13.83
CA VAL A 216 -32.27 2.97 13.51
C VAL A 216 -31.66 4.16 14.26
N CYS A 217 -30.53 3.94 14.92
CA CYS A 217 -29.77 4.99 15.62
C CYS A 217 -28.83 5.77 14.70
N ASP A 218 -28.31 5.15 13.64
CA ASP A 218 -27.41 5.78 12.65
C ASP A 218 -28.22 6.62 11.64
N ARG A 219 -28.65 7.81 12.09
CA ARG A 219 -29.45 8.76 11.30
C ARG A 219 -28.71 9.29 10.07
N LYS A 220 -27.38 9.34 10.13
CA LYS A 220 -26.55 9.77 9.01
C LYS A 220 -26.64 8.77 7.87
N ALA A 221 -26.46 7.48 8.15
CA ALA A 221 -26.55 6.44 7.12
C ALA A 221 -27.94 6.37 6.47
N ILE A 222 -29.02 6.57 7.24
CA ILE A 222 -30.38 6.68 6.68
C ILE A 222 -30.45 7.82 5.65
N LYS A 223 -30.02 9.04 6.02
CA LYS A 223 -30.05 10.19 5.11
C LYS A 223 -29.18 9.98 3.86
N GLU A 224 -27.97 9.43 4.03
CA GLU A 224 -27.06 9.15 2.91
C GLU A 224 -27.64 8.10 1.95
N LYS A 225 -28.19 7.00 2.49
CA LYS A 225 -28.83 5.95 1.68
C LYS A 225 -30.07 6.47 0.97
N ARG A 226 -30.93 7.21 1.66
CA ARG A 226 -32.14 7.83 1.08
C ARG A 226 -31.80 8.74 -0.10
N ALA A 227 -30.83 9.64 0.06
CA ALA A 227 -30.38 10.53 -1.02
C ALA A 227 -29.82 9.73 -2.22
N LYS A 228 -29.05 8.67 -1.95
CA LYS A 228 -28.54 7.75 -2.98
C LYS A 228 -29.67 7.04 -3.72
N TYR A 229 -30.68 6.53 -3.01
CA TYR A 229 -31.79 5.80 -3.62
C TYR A 229 -32.67 6.71 -4.46
N TYR A 230 -32.95 7.93 -4.01
CA TYR A 230 -33.66 8.93 -4.82
C TYR A 230 -32.94 9.22 -6.13
N LEU A 231 -31.61 9.39 -6.11
CA LEU A 231 -30.84 9.55 -7.36
C LEU A 231 -30.91 8.32 -8.25
N ALA A 232 -30.74 7.12 -7.68
CA ALA A 232 -30.77 5.88 -8.45
C ALA A 232 -32.12 5.61 -9.11
N LEU A 233 -33.22 6.05 -8.47
CA LEU A 233 -34.59 5.95 -8.98
C LEU A 233 -34.98 7.10 -9.93
N GLY A 234 -34.09 8.07 -10.16
CA GLY A 234 -34.40 9.26 -10.97
C GLY A 234 -35.37 10.25 -10.32
N ARG A 235 -35.61 10.13 -9.00
CA ARG A 235 -36.44 11.05 -8.20
C ARG A 235 -35.61 12.29 -7.84
N LEU A 236 -35.34 13.12 -8.85
CA LEU A 236 -34.37 14.21 -8.79
C LEU A 236 -34.75 15.29 -7.77
N THR A 237 -36.03 15.62 -7.64
CA THR A 237 -36.53 16.64 -6.70
C THR A 237 -36.31 16.24 -5.24
N GLU A 238 -36.61 14.98 -4.90
CA GLU A 238 -36.41 14.44 -3.56
C GLU A 238 -34.92 14.23 -3.27
N ALA A 239 -34.14 13.83 -4.28
CA ALA A 239 -32.69 13.74 -4.18
C ALA A 239 -32.07 15.11 -3.87
N GLU A 240 -32.48 16.17 -4.58
CA GLU A 240 -31.98 17.52 -4.34
C GLU A 240 -32.21 17.95 -2.90
N ALA A 241 -33.45 17.81 -2.41
CA ALA A 241 -33.81 18.12 -1.03
C ALA A 241 -32.97 17.31 -0.03
N ALA A 242 -32.81 16.00 -0.27
CA ALA A 242 -32.02 15.12 0.58
C ALA A 242 -30.52 15.49 0.61
N TYR A 243 -29.93 15.92 -0.52
CA TYR A 243 -28.54 16.37 -0.55
C TYR A 243 -28.34 17.74 0.08
N ARG A 244 -29.32 18.66 -0.01
CA ARG A 244 -29.29 19.93 0.73
C ARG A 244 -29.32 19.68 2.25
N ASP A 245 -30.16 18.74 2.69
CA ASP A 245 -30.18 18.26 4.07
C ASP A 245 -28.82 17.71 4.53
N LEU A 246 -28.16 16.91 3.68
CA LEU A 246 -26.82 16.37 3.97
C LEU A 246 -25.75 17.46 4.01
N LEU A 247 -25.83 18.47 3.14
CA LEU A 247 -24.94 19.63 3.17
C LEU A 247 -25.13 20.46 4.44
N ALA A 248 -26.36 20.59 4.93
CA ALA A 248 -26.63 21.24 6.22
C ALA A 248 -25.97 20.51 7.39
N LEU A 249 -25.82 19.18 7.31
CA LEU A 249 -25.09 18.38 8.30
C LEU A 249 -23.58 18.51 8.17
N ASN A 250 -23.04 18.48 6.95
CA ASN A 250 -21.61 18.64 6.70
C ASN A 250 -21.37 19.35 5.36
N PRO A 251 -21.17 20.69 5.38
CA PRO A 251 -20.98 21.48 4.17
C PRO A 251 -19.56 21.39 3.60
N ASP A 252 -18.71 20.49 4.11
CA ASP A 252 -17.36 20.22 3.58
C ASP A 252 -17.22 18.80 3.01
N ASN A 253 -18.31 18.02 2.94
CA ASN A 253 -18.30 16.71 2.28
C ASN A 253 -18.50 16.84 0.76
N MET A 254 -17.44 16.58 0.01
CA MET A 254 -17.41 16.66 -1.46
C MET A 254 -18.47 15.79 -2.14
N ALA A 255 -18.78 14.61 -1.58
CA ALA A 255 -19.75 13.69 -2.16
C ALA A 255 -21.18 14.26 -2.15
N TYR A 256 -21.50 15.14 -1.19
CA TYR A 256 -22.84 15.75 -1.11
C TYR A 256 -23.02 16.85 -2.17
N PHE A 257 -21.96 17.60 -2.48
CA PHE A 257 -21.98 18.55 -3.61
C PHE A 257 -22.10 17.82 -4.95
N GLU A 258 -21.39 16.70 -5.13
CA GLU A 258 -21.50 15.89 -6.35
C GLU A 258 -22.90 15.26 -6.49
N GLY A 259 -23.48 14.78 -5.40
CA GLY A 259 -24.86 14.30 -5.36
C GLY A 259 -25.89 15.38 -5.70
N LEU A 260 -25.73 16.58 -5.12
CA LEU A 260 -26.58 17.74 -5.43
C LEU A 260 -26.46 18.14 -6.91
N GLY A 261 -25.24 18.22 -7.43
CA GLY A 261 -25.00 18.49 -8.85
C GLY A 261 -25.71 17.47 -9.75
N LYS A 262 -25.59 16.17 -9.44
CA LYS A 262 -26.30 15.10 -10.17
C LYS A 262 -27.83 15.24 -10.06
N SER A 263 -28.38 15.58 -8.90
CA SER A 263 -29.84 15.79 -8.77
C SER A 263 -30.36 16.96 -9.62
N LEU A 264 -29.50 17.95 -9.90
CA LEU A 264 -29.85 19.10 -10.74
C LEU A 264 -29.55 18.88 -12.23
N GLY A 265 -29.12 17.68 -12.62
CA GLY A 265 -28.66 17.40 -13.99
C GLY A 265 -27.29 18.00 -14.34
N LEU A 266 -26.58 18.54 -13.36
CA LEU A 266 -25.25 19.18 -13.48
C LEU A 266 -24.13 18.24 -13.02
N GLY A 267 -24.29 16.93 -13.24
CA GLY A 267 -23.34 15.91 -12.83
C GLY A 267 -22.34 15.55 -13.93
N GLY A 268 -21.07 15.35 -13.56
CA GLY A 268 -20.02 14.96 -14.51
C GLY A 268 -19.35 16.16 -15.19
N ASP A 269 -18.90 15.97 -16.44
CA ASP A 269 -18.36 17.06 -17.27
C ASP A 269 -19.53 17.88 -17.83
N LEU A 270 -19.45 19.19 -17.66
CA LEU A 270 -20.49 20.13 -18.13
C LEU A 270 -20.62 20.04 -19.65
N GLN A 271 -21.85 19.97 -20.15
CA GLN A 271 -22.12 19.79 -21.57
C GLN A 271 -22.25 21.13 -22.32
N THR A 272 -22.62 22.19 -21.61
CA THR A 272 -22.87 23.52 -22.19
C THR A 272 -22.39 24.64 -21.28
N ASP A 273 -22.15 25.82 -21.86
CA ASP A 273 -21.85 27.05 -21.12
C ASP A 273 -22.99 27.43 -20.16
N GLU A 274 -24.24 27.09 -20.50
CA GLU A 274 -25.40 27.29 -19.62
C GLU A 274 -25.30 26.46 -18.33
N ASP A 275 -24.79 25.23 -18.43
CA ASP A 275 -24.59 24.36 -17.26
C ASP A 275 -23.47 24.90 -16.36
N GLU A 276 -22.43 25.53 -16.94
CA GLU A 276 -21.41 26.26 -16.19
C GLU A 276 -22.03 27.41 -15.40
N VAL A 277 -22.90 28.21 -16.03
CA VAL A 277 -23.57 29.33 -15.34
C VAL A 277 -24.42 28.81 -14.18
N LYS A 278 -25.24 27.76 -14.42
CA LYS A 278 -26.13 27.18 -13.40
C LYS A 278 -25.34 26.61 -12.22
N ILE A 279 -24.27 25.85 -12.46
CA ILE A 279 -23.50 25.25 -11.37
C ILE A 279 -22.76 26.32 -10.55
N LEU A 280 -22.23 27.37 -11.21
CA LEU A 280 -21.59 28.47 -10.50
C LEU A 280 -22.59 29.30 -9.70
N GLU A 281 -23.82 29.48 -10.18
CA GLU A 281 -24.89 30.12 -9.42
C GLU A 281 -25.32 29.30 -8.19
N MET A 282 -25.48 28.00 -8.35
CA MET A 282 -25.70 27.07 -7.23
C MET A 282 -24.61 27.22 -6.18
N PHE A 283 -23.32 27.20 -6.57
CA PHE A 283 -22.23 27.39 -5.61
C PHE A 283 -22.23 28.78 -4.97
N LYS A 284 -22.59 29.84 -5.69
CA LYS A 284 -22.74 31.17 -5.09
C LYS A 284 -23.82 31.18 -4.01
N GLN A 285 -24.94 30.49 -4.22
CA GLN A 285 -25.97 30.33 -3.19
C GLN A 285 -25.42 29.54 -2.00
N LEU A 286 -24.78 28.40 -2.24
CA LEU A 286 -24.21 27.57 -1.17
C LEU A 286 -23.10 28.29 -0.39
N GLN A 287 -22.33 29.17 -1.02
CA GLN A 287 -21.35 30.01 -0.32
C GLN A 287 -22.00 31.05 0.60
N LYS A 288 -23.19 31.56 0.25
CA LYS A 288 -23.97 32.45 1.13
C LYS A 288 -24.56 31.67 2.31
N GLU A 289 -25.06 30.47 2.06
CA GLU A 289 -25.61 29.58 3.10
C GLU A 289 -24.51 29.06 4.03
N TYR A 290 -23.35 28.70 3.47
CA TYR A 290 -22.22 28.11 4.20
C TYR A 290 -20.92 28.91 4.00
N PRO A 291 -20.83 30.15 4.53
CA PRO A 291 -19.69 31.05 4.28
C PRO A 291 -18.37 30.58 4.88
N ARG A 292 -18.37 29.56 5.74
CA ARG A 292 -17.17 28.94 6.31
C ARG A 292 -16.72 27.66 5.59
N SER A 293 -17.54 27.11 4.70
CA SER A 293 -17.19 25.91 3.93
C SER A 293 -16.02 26.20 3.00
N ASN A 294 -14.96 25.39 3.11
CA ASN A 294 -13.83 25.46 2.18
C ASN A 294 -14.17 24.74 0.88
N ALA A 295 -14.96 23.67 0.95
CA ALA A 295 -15.42 22.94 -0.22
C ALA A 295 -16.24 23.84 -1.15
N ALA A 296 -17.25 24.54 -0.62
CA ALA A 296 -18.13 25.43 -1.40
C ALA A 296 -17.38 26.59 -2.08
N LYS A 297 -16.29 27.07 -1.47
CA LYS A 297 -15.43 28.12 -2.04
C LYS A 297 -14.47 27.61 -3.10
N ARG A 298 -13.96 26.38 -2.95
CA ARG A 298 -12.92 25.82 -3.82
C ARG A 298 -13.48 25.10 -5.04
N LEU A 299 -14.57 24.34 -4.87
CA LEU A 299 -15.18 23.53 -5.91
C LEU A 299 -15.55 24.30 -7.20
N PRO A 300 -16.03 25.56 -7.15
CA PRO A 300 -16.31 26.34 -8.35
C PRO A 300 -15.15 26.43 -9.33
N LEU A 301 -13.90 26.41 -8.85
CA LEU A 301 -12.69 26.47 -9.69
C LEU A 301 -12.54 25.24 -10.61
N ARG A 302 -13.13 24.10 -10.23
CA ARG A 302 -13.16 22.89 -11.07
C ARG A 302 -13.98 23.14 -12.33
N TYR A 303 -15.12 23.80 -12.17
CA TYR A 303 -16.13 23.97 -13.21
C TYR A 303 -15.92 25.23 -14.06
N ALA A 304 -15.47 26.32 -13.43
CA ALA A 304 -15.31 27.59 -14.14
C ALA A 304 -14.25 27.51 -15.26
N THR A 305 -14.52 28.15 -16.40
CA THR A 305 -13.62 28.29 -17.55
C THR A 305 -13.47 29.75 -17.99
N GLY A 306 -12.50 30.04 -18.87
CA GLY A 306 -12.32 31.38 -19.46
C GLY A 306 -12.28 32.54 -18.45
N GLU A 307 -13.05 33.61 -18.73
CA GLU A 307 -13.15 34.78 -17.85
C GLU A 307 -13.84 34.48 -16.51
N ALA A 308 -14.82 33.57 -16.50
CA ALA A 308 -15.50 33.15 -15.28
C ALA A 308 -14.50 32.49 -14.32
N PHE A 309 -13.58 31.67 -14.83
CA PHE A 309 -12.50 31.10 -14.04
C PHE A 309 -11.60 32.17 -13.45
N VAL A 310 -11.15 33.13 -14.25
CA VAL A 310 -10.27 34.22 -13.78
C VAL A 310 -10.91 34.97 -12.61
N LYS A 311 -12.20 35.29 -12.70
CA LYS A 311 -12.93 35.98 -11.63
C LYS A 311 -13.02 35.14 -10.35
N VAL A 312 -13.44 33.89 -10.47
CA VAL A 312 -13.59 32.99 -9.31
C VAL A 312 -12.22 32.70 -8.66
N ALA A 313 -11.18 32.53 -9.47
CA ALA A 313 -9.81 32.32 -9.02
C ALA A 313 -9.23 33.55 -8.32
N ASP A 314 -9.45 34.75 -8.86
CA ASP A 314 -9.02 36.01 -8.23
C ASP A 314 -9.61 36.17 -6.82
N GLU A 315 -10.94 36.04 -6.70
CA GLU A 315 -11.66 36.14 -5.42
C GLU A 315 -11.15 35.10 -4.39
N TYR A 316 -11.02 33.84 -4.83
CA TYR A 316 -10.57 32.74 -3.96
C TYR A 316 -9.11 32.92 -3.52
N ILE A 317 -8.20 33.18 -4.44
CA ILE A 317 -6.76 33.27 -4.17
C ILE A 317 -6.47 34.47 -3.25
N ARG A 318 -7.05 35.65 -3.52
CA ARG A 318 -6.89 36.83 -2.64
C ARG A 318 -7.34 36.53 -1.22
N SER A 319 -8.51 35.90 -1.06
CA SER A 319 -9.02 35.54 0.27
C SER A 319 -8.08 34.60 1.02
N MET A 320 -7.45 33.64 0.33
CA MET A 320 -6.56 32.66 0.95
C MET A 320 -5.17 33.23 1.25
N LEU A 321 -4.64 34.09 0.38
CA LEU A 321 -3.39 34.80 0.60
C LEU A 321 -3.50 35.78 1.76
N ARG A 322 -4.60 36.56 1.82
CA ARG A 322 -4.87 37.49 2.94
C ARG A 322 -4.97 36.77 4.28
N LYS A 323 -5.64 35.61 4.30
CA LYS A 323 -5.75 34.77 5.51
C LYS A 323 -4.44 34.08 5.86
N GLY A 324 -3.56 33.89 4.88
CA GLY A 324 -2.27 33.23 5.05
C GLY A 324 -2.37 31.71 5.15
N VAL A 325 -3.08 31.09 4.21
CA VAL A 325 -3.28 29.63 4.18
C VAL A 325 -2.10 28.95 3.47
N PRO A 326 -1.26 28.15 4.17
CA PRO A 326 -0.07 27.51 3.57
C PRO A 326 -0.42 26.48 2.48
N SER A 327 -1.61 25.86 2.57
CA SER A 327 -2.04 24.82 1.64
C SER A 327 -2.66 25.34 0.34
N LEU A 328 -2.70 26.67 0.12
CA LEU A 328 -3.37 27.27 -1.04
C LEU A 328 -2.95 26.64 -2.38
N PHE A 329 -1.65 26.55 -2.65
CA PHE A 329 -1.16 25.91 -3.87
C PHE A 329 -1.60 24.44 -3.97
N VAL A 330 -1.46 23.69 -2.86
CA VAL A 330 -1.85 22.27 -2.81
C VAL A 330 -3.34 22.08 -3.08
N ASN A 331 -4.18 23.02 -2.66
CA ASN A 331 -5.63 22.98 -2.85
C ASN A 331 -6.05 23.15 -4.32
N ILE A 332 -5.23 23.82 -5.14
CA ILE A 332 -5.56 24.17 -6.53
C ILE A 332 -4.63 23.56 -7.59
N LYS A 333 -3.52 22.91 -7.20
CA LYS A 333 -2.54 22.34 -8.15
C LYS A 333 -3.13 21.32 -9.12
N THR A 334 -4.23 20.65 -8.77
CA THR A 334 -4.91 19.71 -9.67
C THR A 334 -5.51 20.40 -10.90
N LEU A 335 -5.80 21.71 -10.80
CA LEU A 335 -6.28 22.53 -11.91
C LEU A 335 -5.19 22.78 -12.96
N TYR A 336 -3.91 22.55 -12.64
CA TYR A 336 -2.79 22.80 -13.56
C TYR A 336 -2.63 21.69 -14.61
N THR A 337 -3.49 20.68 -14.55
CA THR A 337 -3.71 19.76 -15.67
C THR A 337 -4.21 20.51 -16.91
N ASP A 338 -4.96 21.60 -16.70
CA ASP A 338 -5.35 22.56 -17.72
C ASP A 338 -4.31 23.70 -17.79
N SER A 339 -3.66 23.84 -18.95
CA SER A 339 -2.62 24.83 -19.19
C SER A 339 -3.15 26.26 -19.19
N ALA A 340 -4.41 26.49 -19.60
CA ALA A 340 -5.04 27.81 -19.57
C ALA A 340 -5.32 28.24 -18.13
N LYS A 341 -5.83 27.33 -17.28
CA LYS A 341 -6.01 27.60 -15.83
C LYS A 341 -4.68 27.86 -15.14
N GLN A 342 -3.64 27.09 -15.46
CA GLN A 342 -2.29 27.31 -14.94
C GLN A 342 -1.78 28.72 -15.29
N ALA A 343 -1.88 29.12 -16.57
CA ALA A 343 -1.42 30.43 -17.03
C ALA A 343 -2.22 31.59 -16.40
N ALA A 344 -3.54 31.42 -16.25
CA ALA A 344 -4.39 32.41 -15.58
C ALA A 344 -3.99 32.60 -14.11
N VAL A 345 -3.76 31.51 -13.37
CA VAL A 345 -3.31 31.55 -11.97
C VAL A 345 -1.92 32.18 -11.85
N GLU A 346 -1.00 31.87 -12.76
CA GLU A 346 0.34 32.49 -12.82
C GLU A 346 0.22 34.01 -12.98
N LYS A 347 -0.55 34.47 -13.97
CA LYS A 347 -0.78 35.89 -14.24
C LYS A 347 -1.40 36.61 -13.04
N LEU A 348 -2.40 36.02 -12.39
CA LEU A 348 -3.03 36.58 -11.19
C LEU A 348 -2.02 36.73 -10.05
N ALA A 349 -1.29 35.65 -9.71
CA ALA A 349 -0.35 35.66 -8.58
C ALA A 349 0.83 36.62 -8.79
N LEU A 350 1.36 36.73 -10.02
CA LEU A 350 2.39 37.71 -10.36
C LEU A 350 1.85 39.15 -10.27
N GLY A 351 0.64 39.39 -10.77
CA GLY A 351 -0.03 40.69 -10.64
C GLY A 351 -0.25 41.10 -9.18
N PHE A 352 -0.67 40.14 -8.33
CA PHE A 352 -0.82 40.35 -6.89
C PHE A 352 0.49 40.74 -6.23
N LEU A 353 1.59 40.05 -6.52
CA LEU A 353 2.90 40.38 -5.95
C LEU A 353 3.34 41.79 -6.37
N ALA A 354 3.22 42.13 -7.66
CA ALA A 354 3.57 43.46 -8.16
C ALA A 354 2.73 44.57 -7.50
N ALA A 355 1.44 44.31 -7.25
CA ALA A 355 0.55 45.24 -6.56
C ALA A 355 0.89 45.39 -5.08
N LEU A 356 1.20 44.29 -4.39
CA LEU A 356 1.61 44.33 -2.99
C LEU A 356 2.94 45.08 -2.81
N ASP A 357 3.90 44.88 -3.70
CA ASP A 357 5.20 45.57 -3.66
C ASP A 357 5.06 47.08 -3.87
N LYS A 358 4.13 47.51 -4.73
CA LYS A 358 3.94 48.93 -5.07
C LYS A 358 3.02 49.68 -4.10
N SER A 359 1.87 49.09 -3.76
CA SER A 359 0.77 49.78 -3.06
C SER A 359 0.26 49.04 -1.83
N LYS A 360 0.94 47.98 -1.39
CA LYS A 360 0.55 47.15 -0.22
C LYS A 360 -0.86 46.57 -0.31
N GLY A 361 -1.41 46.43 -1.51
CA GLY A 361 -2.76 45.92 -1.78
C GLY A 361 -2.80 45.11 -3.08
N PHE A 362 -3.80 44.25 -3.26
CA PHE A 362 -3.83 43.31 -4.39
C PHE A 362 -4.31 43.89 -5.74
N ASP A 363 -4.84 45.12 -5.80
CA ASP A 363 -5.49 45.72 -6.99
C ASP A 363 -4.93 47.07 -7.43
N HIS A 364 -3.74 47.48 -6.95
CA HIS A 364 -3.11 48.78 -7.22
C HIS A 364 -3.93 50.02 -6.80
N SER A 365 -5.14 49.85 -6.26
CA SER A 365 -6.04 50.96 -5.91
C SER A 365 -5.51 51.81 -4.75
N GLY A 366 -4.67 51.20 -3.89
CA GLY A 366 -4.20 51.82 -2.65
C GLY A 366 -5.30 51.98 -1.58
N VAL A 367 -6.52 51.50 -1.85
CA VAL A 367 -7.68 51.65 -0.95
C VAL A 367 -7.65 50.63 0.17
N VAL A 368 -7.26 49.38 -0.14
CA VAL A 368 -7.14 48.29 0.84
C VAL A 368 -5.67 47.97 1.07
N VAL A 369 -5.20 48.20 2.29
CA VAL A 369 -3.85 47.84 2.72
C VAL A 369 -3.88 46.45 3.36
N GLU A 370 -3.15 45.53 2.76
CA GLU A 370 -3.01 44.13 3.18
C GLU A 370 -1.94 43.99 4.28
N PRO A 371 -2.03 42.96 5.13
CA PRO A 371 -0.99 42.69 6.11
C PRO A 371 0.32 42.28 5.41
N PRO A 372 1.51 42.49 6.04
CA PRO A 372 2.79 42.04 5.47
C PRO A 372 2.82 40.54 5.14
N THR A 373 2.04 39.74 5.88
CA THR A 373 1.88 38.31 5.62
C THR A 373 1.29 38.02 4.22
N ALA A 374 0.53 38.94 3.62
CA ALA A 374 0.03 38.76 2.25
C ALA A 374 1.19 38.67 1.23
N ILE A 375 2.25 39.48 1.38
CA ILE A 375 3.46 39.37 0.55
C ILE A 375 4.14 38.03 0.78
N LEU A 376 4.35 37.66 2.05
CA LEU A 376 4.96 36.38 2.43
C LEU A 376 4.26 35.19 1.76
N TRP A 377 2.94 35.10 1.88
CA TRP A 377 2.17 33.99 1.32
C TRP A 377 2.07 34.02 -0.21
N THR A 378 2.14 35.21 -0.82
CA THR A 378 2.21 35.35 -2.28
C THR A 378 3.56 34.85 -2.81
N LEU A 379 4.67 35.21 -2.15
CA LEU A 379 6.01 34.69 -2.47
C LEU A 379 6.07 33.17 -2.28
N TYR A 380 5.52 32.66 -1.18
CA TYR A 380 5.44 31.22 -0.92
C TYR A 380 4.64 30.48 -2.00
N PHE A 381 3.49 31.03 -2.40
CA PHE A 381 2.66 30.46 -3.47
C PHE A 381 3.41 30.43 -4.81
N LEU A 382 4.08 31.53 -5.19
CA LEU A 382 4.86 31.63 -6.43
C LEU A 382 6.04 30.66 -6.42
N ALA A 383 6.74 30.51 -5.29
CA ALA A 383 7.80 29.52 -5.16
C ALA A 383 7.29 28.09 -5.44
N GLN A 384 6.13 27.72 -4.90
CA GLN A 384 5.52 26.41 -5.16
C GLN A 384 5.02 26.26 -6.61
N HIS A 385 4.50 27.33 -7.20
CA HIS A 385 4.06 27.39 -8.59
C HIS A 385 5.21 27.12 -9.57
N PHE A 386 6.32 27.86 -9.43
CA PHE A 386 7.47 27.70 -10.31
C PHE A 386 8.20 26.37 -10.08
N ASP A 387 8.23 25.87 -8.83
CA ASP A 387 8.73 24.51 -8.52
C ASP A 387 7.93 23.42 -9.26
N PHE A 388 6.62 23.58 -9.33
CA PHE A 388 5.74 22.65 -10.05
C PHE A 388 6.01 22.64 -11.55
N LYS A 389 6.36 23.80 -12.14
CA LYS A 389 6.78 23.94 -13.54
C LYS A 389 8.20 23.42 -13.80
N ARG A 390 8.97 23.06 -12.76
CA ARG A 390 10.40 22.72 -12.82
C ARG A 390 11.32 23.90 -13.12
N GLU A 391 10.83 25.12 -12.92
CA GLU A 391 11.60 26.37 -13.00
C GLU A 391 12.26 26.65 -11.64
N THR A 392 13.19 25.77 -11.24
CA THR A 392 13.70 25.70 -9.85
C THR A 392 14.52 26.93 -9.43
N GLU A 393 15.23 27.57 -10.35
CA GLU A 393 16.00 28.79 -10.04
C GLU A 393 15.06 29.96 -9.67
N GLN A 394 14.01 30.15 -10.45
CA GLN A 394 13.00 31.17 -10.18
C GLN A 394 12.25 30.87 -8.87
N ALA A 395 11.90 29.61 -8.62
CA ALA A 395 11.32 29.16 -7.37
C ALA A 395 12.23 29.45 -6.16
N LEU A 396 13.54 29.21 -6.29
CA LEU A 396 14.54 29.55 -5.26
C LEU A 396 14.60 31.05 -5.00
N GLY A 397 14.50 31.88 -6.05
CA GLY A 397 14.43 33.34 -5.91
C GLY A 397 13.26 33.78 -5.02
N TYR A 398 12.05 33.28 -5.29
CA TYR A 398 10.87 33.62 -4.49
C TYR A 398 10.95 33.09 -3.06
N ILE A 399 11.40 31.84 -2.85
CA ILE A 399 11.44 31.27 -1.50
C ILE A 399 12.51 31.93 -0.63
N ASN A 400 13.66 32.29 -1.20
CA ASN A 400 14.71 32.98 -0.45
C ASN A 400 14.23 34.39 -0.04
N ARG A 401 13.53 35.09 -0.93
CA ARG A 401 12.89 36.38 -0.61
C ARG A 401 11.83 36.24 0.49
N ALA A 402 11.08 35.13 0.51
CA ALA A 402 10.13 34.83 1.59
C ALA A 402 10.84 34.56 2.93
N ILE A 403 11.96 33.82 2.92
CA ILE A 403 12.78 33.52 4.10
C ILE A 403 13.42 34.79 4.65
N GLU A 404 13.94 35.66 3.79
CA GLU A 404 14.50 36.96 4.20
C GLU A 404 13.43 37.83 4.89
N HIS A 405 12.20 37.81 4.39
CA HIS A 405 11.08 38.51 5.01
C HIS A 405 10.66 37.90 6.36
N THR A 406 10.66 36.56 6.49
CA THR A 406 10.23 35.88 7.73
C THR A 406 11.00 34.56 7.94
N PRO A 407 12.18 34.60 8.59
CA PRO A 407 13.09 33.45 8.69
C PRO A 407 12.67 32.43 9.76
N THR A 408 11.53 32.63 10.42
CA THR A 408 11.08 31.78 11.53
C THR A 408 10.01 30.76 11.11
N LEU A 409 9.58 30.77 9.85
CA LEU A 409 8.48 29.94 9.37
C LEU A 409 8.99 28.63 8.74
N VAL A 410 8.68 27.50 9.40
CA VAL A 410 9.11 26.14 9.02
C VAL A 410 8.77 25.82 7.56
N GLU A 411 7.56 26.18 7.10
CA GLU A 411 7.07 25.88 5.75
C GLU A 411 7.96 26.44 4.64
N LEU A 412 8.65 27.57 4.88
CA LEU A 412 9.50 28.19 3.88
C LEU A 412 10.73 27.34 3.60
N TYR A 413 11.38 26.85 4.65
CA TYR A 413 12.53 25.96 4.56
C TYR A 413 12.14 24.58 4.01
N MET A 414 10.95 24.08 4.37
CA MET A 414 10.39 22.88 3.75
C MET A 414 10.17 23.03 2.23
N ALA A 415 9.67 24.18 1.78
CA ALA A 415 9.51 24.47 0.36
C ALA A 415 10.87 24.63 -0.33
N LYS A 416 11.83 25.34 0.29
CA LYS A 416 13.21 25.46 -0.19
C LYS A 416 13.85 24.09 -0.41
N GLY A 417 13.77 23.20 0.59
CA GLY A 417 14.31 21.85 0.44
C GLY A 417 13.58 21.03 -0.63
N ARG A 418 12.27 21.20 -0.82
CA ARG A 418 11.54 20.58 -1.95
C ARG A 418 12.05 21.06 -3.30
N ILE A 419 12.27 22.37 -3.45
CA ILE A 419 12.81 22.97 -4.68
C ILE A 419 14.20 22.43 -4.97
N LEU A 420 15.10 22.43 -3.97
CA LEU A 420 16.46 21.90 -4.09
C LEU A 420 16.47 20.41 -4.47
N LYS A 421 15.53 19.63 -3.92
CA LYS A 421 15.34 18.23 -4.30
C LYS A 421 14.93 18.08 -5.77
N HIS A 422 14.05 18.93 -6.29
CA HIS A 422 13.71 18.92 -7.72
C HIS A 422 14.85 19.44 -8.60
N ALA A 423 15.68 20.36 -8.09
CA ALA A 423 16.90 20.83 -8.73
C ALA A 423 18.06 19.80 -8.69
N GLY A 424 17.83 18.62 -8.11
CA GLY A 424 18.80 17.53 -8.05
C GLY A 424 19.87 17.65 -6.96
N ASP A 425 19.77 18.64 -6.08
CA ASP A 425 20.68 18.84 -4.95
C ASP A 425 20.08 18.24 -3.67
N HIS A 426 20.25 16.93 -3.50
CA HIS A 426 19.71 16.21 -2.36
C HIS A 426 20.39 16.57 -1.03
N VAL A 427 21.65 17.01 -1.06
CA VAL A 427 22.39 17.40 0.15
C VAL A 427 21.87 18.73 0.67
N ALA A 428 21.83 19.77 -0.18
CA ALA A 428 21.29 21.06 0.22
C ALA A 428 19.79 20.96 0.57
N ALA A 429 19.05 20.08 -0.09
CA ALA A 429 17.66 19.79 0.26
C ALA A 429 17.53 19.23 1.68
N MET A 430 18.38 18.27 2.05
CA MET A 430 18.42 17.70 3.39
C MET A 430 18.79 18.76 4.44
N GLU A 431 19.79 19.60 4.15
CA GLU A 431 20.23 20.68 5.05
C GLU A 431 19.09 21.69 5.30
N ALA A 432 18.41 22.15 4.25
CA ALA A 432 17.26 23.04 4.38
C ALA A 432 16.12 22.42 5.22
N LEU A 433 15.88 21.11 5.10
CA LEU A 433 14.91 20.41 5.95
C LEU A 433 15.39 20.24 7.40
N ASN A 434 16.70 20.16 7.64
CA ASN A 434 17.23 20.14 8.99
C ASN A 434 17.14 21.51 9.66
N GLU A 435 17.42 22.60 8.93
CA GLU A 435 17.16 23.96 9.40
C GLU A 435 15.68 24.12 9.78
N ALA A 436 14.76 23.67 8.93
CA ALA A 436 13.33 23.67 9.20
C ALA A 436 12.97 22.90 10.49
N ARG A 437 13.61 21.73 10.72
CA ARG A 437 13.41 20.90 11.92
C ARG A 437 13.94 21.60 13.18
N GLU A 438 15.05 22.31 13.08
CA GLU A 438 15.66 23.00 14.23
C GLU A 438 14.84 24.20 14.70
N LEU A 439 14.03 24.78 13.82
CA LEU A 439 13.03 25.80 14.19
C LEU A 439 11.89 25.24 15.06
N ASP A 440 11.54 23.96 14.90
CA ASP A 440 10.51 23.29 15.70
C ASP A 440 10.88 21.83 16.00
N LEU A 441 11.55 21.63 17.14
CA LEU A 441 11.96 20.30 17.62
C LEU A 441 10.79 19.48 18.20
N GLN A 442 9.60 20.06 18.35
CA GLN A 442 8.43 19.37 18.90
C GLN A 442 7.57 18.71 17.80
N ASP A 443 7.65 19.21 16.56
CA ASP A 443 6.87 18.66 15.45
C ASP A 443 7.50 17.38 14.86
N ARG A 444 6.76 16.28 14.99
CA ARG A 444 7.15 14.99 14.40
C ARG A 444 7.06 14.99 12.87
N PHE A 445 6.21 15.81 12.26
CA PHE A 445 6.06 15.87 10.81
C PHE A 445 7.32 16.42 10.15
N ILE A 446 7.86 17.55 10.63
CA ILE A 446 9.12 18.08 10.10
C ILE A 446 10.31 17.15 10.38
N ASN A 447 10.37 16.54 11.58
CA ASN A 447 11.37 15.52 11.89
C ASN A 447 11.32 14.36 10.88
N THR A 448 10.12 13.83 10.61
CA THR A 448 9.88 12.77 9.63
C THR A 448 10.31 13.18 8.21
N LYS A 449 10.00 14.41 7.79
CA LYS A 449 10.42 14.92 6.48
C LYS A 449 11.93 15.08 6.39
N CYS A 450 12.58 15.58 7.44
CA CYS A 450 14.02 15.69 7.54
C CYS A 450 14.69 14.32 7.43
N THR A 451 14.27 13.33 8.23
CA THR A 451 14.74 11.94 8.13
C THR A 451 14.58 11.38 6.73
N LYS A 452 13.41 11.57 6.10
CA LYS A 452 13.19 11.10 4.72
C LYS A 452 14.18 11.73 3.74
N TYR A 453 14.49 13.02 3.88
CA TYR A 453 15.43 13.70 3.00
C TYR A 453 16.88 13.25 3.26
N MET A 454 17.24 12.95 4.51
CA MET A 454 18.52 12.31 4.85
C MET A 454 18.66 10.95 4.17
N LEU A 455 17.60 10.11 4.19
CA LEU A 455 17.58 8.83 3.47
C LEU A 455 17.70 9.02 1.94
N ARG A 456 17.07 10.06 1.38
CA ARG A 456 17.16 10.38 -0.05
C ARG A 456 18.54 10.89 -0.48
N ALA A 457 19.26 11.54 0.43
CA ALA A 457 20.65 11.93 0.27
C ALA A 457 21.64 10.80 0.64
N ASP A 458 21.13 9.58 0.89
CA ASP A 458 21.90 8.40 1.29
C ASP A 458 22.70 8.57 2.60
N ASN A 459 22.32 9.54 3.43
CA ASN A 459 22.89 9.79 4.76
C ASN A 459 22.14 8.99 5.84
N MET A 460 22.35 7.67 5.84
CA MET A 460 21.64 6.74 6.74
C MET A 460 21.91 7.03 8.23
N VAL A 461 23.14 7.40 8.57
CA VAL A 461 23.55 7.59 9.97
C VAL A 461 22.78 8.75 10.62
N GLU A 462 22.70 9.90 9.94
CA GLU A 462 21.94 11.04 10.45
C GLU A 462 20.44 10.81 10.36
N ALA A 463 19.97 10.08 9.35
CA ALA A 463 18.57 9.69 9.25
C ALA A 463 18.11 8.87 10.47
N GLU A 464 18.89 7.84 10.84
CA GLU A 464 18.61 6.99 12.00
C GLU A 464 18.63 7.77 13.30
N LYS A 465 19.65 8.62 13.52
CA LYS A 465 19.72 9.49 14.71
C LYS A 465 18.52 10.44 14.81
N THR A 466 18.10 11.00 13.68
CA THR A 466 16.97 11.93 13.64
C THR A 466 15.64 11.22 13.88
N ALA A 467 15.48 10.01 13.32
CA ALA A 467 14.25 9.22 13.44
C ALA A 467 13.97 8.80 14.88
N VAL A 468 15.01 8.45 15.65
CA VAL A 468 14.87 7.97 17.02
C VAL A 468 14.56 9.06 18.05
N LEU A 469 14.56 10.33 17.64
CA LEU A 469 14.17 11.44 18.54
C LEU A 469 12.71 11.35 19.00
N PHE A 470 11.86 10.64 18.26
CA PHE A 470 10.44 10.44 18.55
C PHE A 470 10.08 8.98 18.84
N THR A 471 11.07 8.13 19.11
CA THR A 471 10.82 6.73 19.52
C THR A 471 10.91 6.58 21.04
N ARG A 472 10.40 5.46 21.54
CA ARG A 472 10.43 5.17 22.98
C ARG A 472 11.87 5.03 23.51
N VAL A 473 12.16 5.72 24.61
CA VAL A 473 13.50 5.82 25.22
C VAL A 473 13.85 4.60 26.07
N ASP A 474 12.86 3.83 26.51
CA ASP A 474 13.01 2.65 27.39
C ASP A 474 13.39 1.35 26.64
N ILE A 475 13.57 1.42 25.32
CA ILE A 475 13.91 0.26 24.49
C ILE A 475 15.41 0.23 24.22
N PRO A 476 16.10 -0.92 24.40
CA PRO A 476 17.54 -1.04 24.16
C PRO A 476 18.01 -0.68 22.73
N ASN A 477 17.14 -0.86 21.73
CA ASN A 477 17.36 -0.42 20.36
C ASN A 477 16.16 0.41 19.87
N PRO A 478 16.25 1.75 19.91
CA PRO A 478 15.14 2.63 19.52
C PRO A 478 14.72 2.50 18.06
N LEU A 479 15.58 1.99 17.16
CA LEU A 479 15.20 1.71 15.76
C LEU A 479 14.25 0.51 15.65
N ASN A 480 14.27 -0.41 16.61
CA ASN A 480 13.31 -1.53 16.63
C ASN A 480 11.89 -1.03 16.93
N ASP A 481 11.75 0.07 17.67
CA ASP A 481 10.44 0.69 17.92
C ASP A 481 9.75 1.08 16.61
N LEU A 482 10.51 1.57 15.62
CA LEU A 482 9.96 1.89 14.30
C LEU A 482 9.41 0.64 13.58
N VAL A 483 10.05 -0.52 13.77
CA VAL A 483 9.60 -1.80 13.22
C VAL A 483 8.36 -2.29 13.97
N ASP A 484 8.36 -2.20 15.31
CA ASP A 484 7.23 -2.62 16.14
C ASP A 484 5.99 -1.73 15.91
N MET A 485 6.19 -0.44 15.68
CA MET A 485 5.14 0.52 15.29
C MET A 485 4.79 0.46 13.79
N GLN A 486 5.35 -0.52 13.06
CA GLN A 486 5.06 -0.78 11.65
C GLN A 486 5.23 0.47 10.77
N THR A 487 6.34 1.20 10.97
CA THR A 487 6.63 2.49 10.30
C THR A 487 7.11 2.24 8.86
N GLN A 488 6.19 1.87 7.97
CA GLN A 488 6.47 1.42 6.60
C GLN A 488 7.23 2.43 5.75
N TRP A 489 6.93 3.73 5.91
CA TRP A 489 7.61 4.78 5.15
C TRP A 489 9.11 4.79 5.43
N PHE A 490 9.53 4.56 6.68
CA PHE A 490 10.94 4.54 7.06
C PHE A 490 11.62 3.30 6.49
N SER A 491 11.02 2.13 6.67
CA SER A 491 11.54 0.87 6.12
C SER A 491 11.71 0.95 4.60
N LEU A 492 10.72 1.51 3.88
CA LEU A 492 10.80 1.65 2.43
C LEU A 492 11.94 2.59 2.02
N GLU A 493 11.97 3.81 2.57
CA GLU A 493 12.99 4.81 2.22
C GLU A 493 14.42 4.36 2.60
N ALA A 494 14.55 3.65 3.73
CA ALA A 494 15.82 3.04 4.13
C ALA A 494 16.20 1.88 3.21
N GLY A 495 15.25 1.05 2.77
CA GLY A 495 15.47 0.00 1.79
C GLY A 495 15.97 0.55 0.45
N GLU A 496 15.30 1.58 -0.06
CA GLU A 496 15.68 2.27 -1.30
C GLU A 496 17.06 2.93 -1.21
N SER A 497 17.39 3.55 -0.06
CA SER A 497 18.71 4.14 0.16
C SER A 497 19.81 3.07 0.18
N ASN A 498 19.59 1.95 0.89
CA ASN A 498 20.53 0.84 0.86
C ASN A 498 20.70 0.28 -0.55
N LEU A 499 19.62 0.18 -1.33
CA LEU A 499 19.67 -0.30 -2.71
C LEU A 499 20.49 0.63 -3.62
N ARG A 500 20.32 1.96 -3.52
CA ARG A 500 21.13 2.95 -4.26
C ARG A 500 22.62 2.84 -3.91
N GLN A 501 22.93 2.56 -2.65
CA GLN A 501 24.29 2.33 -2.16
C GLN A 501 24.83 0.92 -2.45
N GLY A 502 24.08 0.06 -3.16
CA GLY A 502 24.50 -1.30 -3.51
C GLY A 502 24.44 -2.30 -2.36
N GLN A 503 23.89 -1.94 -1.21
CA GLN A 503 23.77 -2.79 -0.01
C GLN A 503 22.52 -3.68 -0.10
N ILE A 504 22.54 -4.65 -1.04
CA ILE A 504 21.37 -5.48 -1.38
C ILE A 504 20.80 -6.24 -0.17
N GLY A 505 21.64 -6.82 0.69
CA GLY A 505 21.17 -7.56 1.87
C GLY A 505 20.37 -6.70 2.84
N ARG A 506 20.89 -5.51 3.17
CA ARG A 506 20.19 -4.52 4.02
C ARG A 506 18.91 -4.01 3.38
N ALA A 507 18.91 -3.79 2.07
CA ALA A 507 17.72 -3.40 1.33
C ALA A 507 16.62 -4.49 1.42
N LEU A 508 16.96 -5.74 1.06
CA LEU A 508 16.05 -6.88 1.14
C LEU A 508 15.48 -7.08 2.52
N LYS A 509 16.30 -6.90 3.56
CA LYS A 509 15.82 -6.96 4.95
C LYS A 509 14.72 -5.96 5.25
N ARG A 510 14.84 -4.71 4.77
CA ARG A 510 13.79 -3.69 4.94
C ARG A 510 12.53 -4.02 4.14
N PHE A 511 12.66 -4.57 2.92
CA PHE A 511 11.49 -4.97 2.14
C PHE A 511 10.77 -6.19 2.74
N HIS A 512 11.50 -7.16 3.30
CA HIS A 512 10.92 -8.28 4.08
C HIS A 512 10.23 -7.81 5.36
N GLN A 513 10.69 -6.72 6.01
CA GLN A 513 9.97 -6.13 7.14
C GLN A 513 8.59 -5.61 6.71
N ILE A 514 8.49 -4.99 5.54
CA ILE A 514 7.20 -4.54 4.99
C ILE A 514 6.30 -5.75 4.70
N ASP A 515 6.82 -6.80 4.05
CA ASP A 515 6.03 -8.02 3.80
C ASP A 515 5.50 -8.63 5.11
N LYS A 516 6.34 -8.69 6.14
CA LYS A 516 5.92 -9.12 7.48
C LYS A 516 4.79 -8.27 8.04
N HIS A 517 4.84 -6.93 7.93
CA HIS A 517 3.74 -6.07 8.40
C HIS A 517 2.42 -6.39 7.70
N PHE A 518 2.44 -6.61 6.38
CA PHE A 518 1.24 -6.98 5.63
C PHE A 518 0.72 -8.38 5.98
N ASN A 519 1.62 -9.32 6.30
CA ASN A 519 1.23 -10.60 6.87
C ASN A 519 0.58 -10.40 8.23
N ASP A 520 1.15 -9.61 9.13
CA ASP A 520 0.57 -9.32 10.44
C ASP A 520 -0.82 -8.69 10.34
N TYR A 521 -1.03 -7.72 9.43
CA TYR A 521 -2.37 -7.15 9.15
C TYR A 521 -3.38 -8.19 8.70
N THR A 522 -2.97 -9.07 7.77
CA THR A 522 -3.84 -10.14 7.27
C THR A 522 -4.29 -11.05 8.43
N GLU A 523 -3.43 -11.24 9.43
CA GLU A 523 -3.68 -12.09 10.61
C GLU A 523 -4.51 -11.36 11.68
N ASP A 524 -4.39 -10.05 11.80
CA ASP A 524 -5.14 -9.24 12.77
C ASP A 524 -6.66 -9.34 12.56
N GLN A 525 -7.12 -9.62 11.33
CA GLN A 525 -8.54 -9.79 11.01
C GLN A 525 -9.20 -11.02 11.69
N PHE A 526 -8.40 -12.02 12.09
CA PHE A 526 -8.90 -13.35 12.49
C PHE A 526 -9.88 -13.28 13.66
N ASP A 527 -9.54 -12.51 14.70
CA ASP A 527 -10.39 -12.35 15.89
C ASP A 527 -11.70 -11.61 15.57
N PHE A 528 -11.68 -10.75 14.54
CA PHE A 528 -12.84 -9.96 14.14
C PHE A 528 -13.96 -10.80 13.50
N HIS A 529 -13.64 -11.99 12.96
CA HIS A 529 -14.64 -12.93 12.46
C HIS A 529 -15.65 -13.36 13.54
N THR A 530 -15.22 -13.44 14.80
CA THR A 530 -16.14 -13.69 15.92
C THR A 530 -16.61 -12.42 16.60
N TYR A 531 -15.72 -11.44 16.76
CA TYR A 531 -16.01 -10.21 17.48
C TYR A 531 -17.14 -9.42 16.83
N CYS A 532 -17.09 -9.23 15.50
CA CYS A 532 -18.07 -8.42 14.79
C CYS A 532 -19.47 -9.06 14.77
N LEU A 533 -19.56 -10.40 14.68
CA LEU A 533 -20.83 -11.11 14.81
C LEU A 533 -21.41 -10.97 16.24
N ARG A 534 -20.55 -10.93 17.26
CA ARG A 534 -20.98 -10.73 18.64
C ARG A 534 -21.41 -9.29 18.92
N LYS A 535 -20.76 -8.30 18.29
CA LYS A 535 -21.03 -6.86 18.47
C LYS A 535 -22.00 -6.27 17.43
N MET A 536 -22.46 -7.09 16.48
CA MET A 536 -23.31 -6.70 15.36
C MET A 536 -22.78 -5.53 14.53
N THR A 537 -21.46 -5.36 14.41
CA THR A 537 -20.85 -4.34 13.54
C THR A 537 -20.68 -4.83 12.11
N LEU A 538 -21.79 -5.25 11.49
CA LEU A 538 -21.81 -6.10 10.30
C LEU A 538 -21.30 -5.40 9.03
N ARG A 539 -21.76 -4.17 8.79
CA ARG A 539 -21.33 -3.36 7.63
C ARG A 539 -19.82 -3.09 7.68
N ALA A 540 -19.30 -2.79 8.88
CA ALA A 540 -17.86 -2.60 9.10
C ALA A 540 -17.07 -3.91 8.91
N TYR A 541 -17.61 -5.05 9.37
CA TYR A 541 -16.97 -6.36 9.17
C TYR A 541 -16.82 -6.72 7.69
N VAL A 542 -17.90 -6.60 6.91
CA VAL A 542 -17.84 -6.88 5.47
C VAL A 542 -16.90 -5.91 4.76
N SER A 543 -16.88 -4.63 5.18
CA SER A 543 -15.91 -3.65 4.67
C SER A 543 -14.46 -4.02 4.99
N MET A 544 -14.19 -4.52 6.20
CA MET A 544 -12.87 -5.02 6.60
C MET A 544 -12.47 -6.24 5.76
N VAL A 545 -13.35 -7.23 5.59
CA VAL A 545 -13.09 -8.41 4.75
C VAL A 545 -12.77 -8.00 3.30
N ARG A 546 -13.53 -7.07 2.72
CA ARG A 546 -13.29 -6.53 1.37
C ARG A 546 -12.01 -5.68 1.27
N LEU A 547 -11.59 -5.03 2.36
CA LEU A 547 -10.28 -4.35 2.43
C LEU A 547 -9.14 -5.36 2.41
N GLU A 548 -9.25 -6.43 3.21
CA GLU A 548 -8.26 -7.50 3.30
C GLU A 548 -8.04 -8.21 1.95
N ASP A 549 -9.11 -8.37 1.16
CA ASP A 549 -9.08 -8.99 -0.18
C ASP A 549 -8.32 -8.18 -1.23
N GLN A 550 -7.93 -6.94 -0.90
CA GLN A 550 -7.11 -6.08 -1.74
C GLN A 550 -5.95 -5.45 -0.96
N LEU A 551 -5.65 -5.89 0.26
CA LEU A 551 -4.74 -5.19 1.17
C LEU A 551 -3.35 -4.97 0.55
N ARG A 552 -2.82 -5.97 -0.15
CA ARG A 552 -1.50 -5.90 -0.80
C ARG A 552 -1.47 -5.04 -2.08
N SER A 553 -2.61 -4.54 -2.54
CA SER A 553 -2.65 -3.50 -3.57
C SER A 553 -2.15 -2.13 -3.06
N HIS A 554 -1.98 -1.99 -1.73
CA HIS A 554 -1.50 -0.77 -1.09
C HIS A 554 -0.12 -0.35 -1.63
N PRO A 555 0.09 0.94 -1.95
CA PRO A 555 1.33 1.42 -2.58
C PRO A 555 2.62 1.04 -1.86
N TYR A 556 2.63 0.99 -0.52
CA TYR A 556 3.82 0.55 0.24
C TYR A 556 4.22 -0.90 -0.07
N TYR A 557 3.25 -1.81 -0.17
CA TYR A 557 3.56 -3.21 -0.50
C TYR A 557 4.03 -3.34 -1.95
N VAL A 558 3.30 -2.73 -2.89
CA VAL A 558 3.64 -2.79 -4.33
C VAL A 558 5.06 -2.29 -4.56
N ARG A 559 5.43 -1.14 -3.99
CA ARG A 559 6.75 -0.55 -4.15
C ARG A 559 7.86 -1.37 -3.50
N ALA A 560 7.64 -1.86 -2.27
CA ALA A 560 8.58 -2.77 -1.61
C ALA A 560 8.76 -4.08 -2.37
N ALA A 561 7.68 -4.64 -2.93
CA ALA A 561 7.72 -5.84 -3.78
C ALA A 561 8.48 -5.58 -5.08
N GLN A 562 8.29 -4.43 -5.73
CA GLN A 562 9.05 -4.03 -6.92
C GLN A 562 10.55 -3.96 -6.63
N ASP A 563 10.94 -3.29 -5.56
CA ASP A 563 12.34 -3.14 -5.18
C ASP A 563 12.95 -4.48 -4.72
N ALA A 564 12.20 -5.32 -4.00
CA ALA A 564 12.63 -6.66 -3.62
C ALA A 564 12.81 -7.58 -4.85
N VAL A 565 11.86 -7.56 -5.79
CA VAL A 565 11.96 -8.31 -7.05
C VAL A 565 13.17 -7.81 -7.85
N GLN A 566 13.41 -6.49 -7.90
CA GLN A 566 14.60 -5.92 -8.54
C GLN A 566 15.90 -6.44 -7.89
N CYS A 567 15.98 -6.46 -6.57
CA CYS A 567 17.12 -7.01 -5.82
C CYS A 567 17.36 -8.48 -6.18
N TYR A 568 16.33 -9.32 -6.15
CA TYR A 568 16.46 -10.75 -6.45
C TYR A 568 16.75 -11.04 -7.92
N VAL A 569 16.18 -10.25 -8.84
CA VAL A 569 16.54 -10.30 -10.26
C VAL A 569 18.00 -9.93 -10.46
N ARG A 570 18.51 -8.91 -9.76
CA ARG A 570 19.92 -8.54 -9.80
C ARG A 570 20.82 -9.65 -9.27
N LEU A 571 20.45 -10.29 -8.15
CA LEU A 571 21.19 -11.44 -7.60
C LEU A 571 21.19 -12.64 -8.55
N PHE A 572 20.09 -12.86 -9.29
CA PHE A 572 20.02 -13.91 -10.30
C PHE A 572 20.89 -13.61 -11.52
N ASP A 573 20.80 -12.39 -12.07
CA ASP A 573 21.56 -11.98 -13.26
C ASP A 573 23.06 -11.82 -12.95
N LYS A 574 23.40 -11.42 -11.72
CA LYS A 574 24.75 -11.20 -11.21
C LYS A 574 24.88 -11.79 -9.79
N PRO A 575 25.18 -13.09 -9.64
CA PRO A 575 25.40 -13.71 -8.34
C PRO A 575 26.53 -13.04 -7.56
N ASP A 576 26.39 -12.93 -6.23
CA ASP A 576 27.41 -12.39 -5.33
C ASP A 576 28.75 -13.13 -5.54
N GLY A 577 29.76 -12.41 -6.05
CA GLY A 577 31.05 -12.97 -6.49
C GLY A 577 31.39 -12.71 -7.96
N SER A 578 30.43 -12.22 -8.76
CA SER A 578 30.69 -11.63 -10.09
C SER A 578 31.31 -10.23 -9.95
N GLU A 579 32.20 -9.83 -10.86
CA GLU A 579 32.92 -8.54 -10.76
C GLU A 579 31.92 -7.37 -10.64
N SER A 580 32.10 -6.50 -9.65
CA SER A 580 31.26 -5.31 -9.50
C SER A 580 31.46 -4.37 -10.68
N GLU A 581 30.44 -3.58 -11.04
CA GLU A 581 30.52 -2.56 -12.11
C GLU A 581 31.56 -1.46 -11.82
N GLU A 582 32.02 -1.34 -10.58
CA GLU A 582 33.11 -0.45 -10.16
C GLU A 582 34.49 -1.06 -10.39
N MET A 583 34.56 -2.38 -10.58
CA MET A 583 35.79 -3.10 -10.94
C MET A 583 35.93 -3.27 -12.45
N GLU A 584 34.92 -2.94 -13.26
CA GLU A 584 35.04 -2.86 -14.72
C GLU A 584 36.00 -1.72 -15.11
N GLY A 585 37.15 -2.09 -15.67
CA GLY A 585 38.20 -1.14 -16.08
C GLY A 585 39.37 -1.00 -15.09
N MET A 586 39.31 -1.61 -13.91
CA MET A 586 40.42 -1.66 -12.95
C MET A 586 41.41 -2.78 -13.28
N THR A 587 42.70 -2.55 -13.00
CA THR A 587 43.73 -3.60 -13.07
C THR A 587 43.53 -4.65 -11.96
N GLU A 588 44.00 -5.89 -12.14
CA GLU A 588 43.85 -6.96 -11.11
C GLU A 588 44.42 -6.57 -9.73
N ALA A 589 45.47 -5.75 -9.70
CA ALA A 589 46.05 -5.23 -8.45
C ALA A 589 45.08 -4.26 -7.72
N GLU A 590 44.40 -3.39 -8.47
CA GLU A 590 43.39 -2.46 -7.95
C GLU A 590 42.13 -3.20 -7.51
N LYS A 591 41.68 -4.19 -8.29
CA LYS A 591 40.58 -5.10 -7.92
C LYS A 591 40.85 -5.83 -6.61
N LYS A 592 42.09 -6.31 -6.40
CA LYS A 592 42.51 -6.98 -5.16
C LYS A 592 42.56 -6.02 -3.97
N LYS A 593 43.00 -4.78 -4.17
CA LYS A 593 43.06 -3.73 -3.14
C LYS A 593 41.66 -3.25 -2.74
N PHE A 594 40.75 -3.12 -3.71
CA PHE A 594 39.35 -2.76 -3.51
C PHE A 594 38.60 -3.85 -2.72
N ARG A 595 38.69 -5.11 -3.15
CA ARG A 595 38.14 -6.27 -2.40
C ARG A 595 38.68 -6.35 -0.96
N SER A 596 39.97 -6.09 -0.77
CA SER A 596 40.60 -6.06 0.57
C SER A 596 40.07 -4.91 1.44
N LYS A 597 39.84 -3.73 0.86
CA LYS A 597 39.28 -2.56 1.56
C LYS A 597 37.82 -2.78 1.95
N GLN A 598 36.99 -3.30 1.04
CA GLN A 598 35.60 -3.67 1.35
C GLN A 598 35.54 -4.75 2.43
N ARG A 599 36.31 -5.83 2.29
CA ARG A 599 36.32 -6.91 3.27
C ARG A 599 36.81 -6.46 4.64
N LYS A 600 37.77 -5.52 4.72
CA LYS A 600 38.20 -4.88 5.98
C LYS A 600 37.11 -3.99 6.58
N ALA A 601 36.39 -3.23 5.77
CA ALA A 601 35.27 -2.40 6.24
C ALA A 601 34.11 -3.27 6.75
N GLU A 602 33.78 -4.36 6.05
CA GLU A 602 32.79 -5.35 6.47
C GLU A 602 33.20 -6.07 7.76
N LEU A 603 34.44 -6.57 7.84
CA LEU A 603 34.96 -7.21 9.05
C LEU A 603 34.95 -6.26 10.25
N LYS A 604 35.28 -4.99 10.04
CA LYS A 604 35.24 -3.97 11.10
C LYS A 604 33.80 -3.68 11.52
N ALA A 605 32.87 -3.53 10.58
CA ALA A 605 31.45 -3.35 10.88
C ALA A 605 30.84 -4.57 11.58
N GLN A 606 31.23 -5.79 11.19
CA GLN A 606 30.83 -7.04 11.84
C GLN A 606 31.38 -7.14 13.26
N GLN A 607 32.66 -6.82 13.49
CA GLN A 607 33.25 -6.77 14.83
C GLN A 607 32.57 -5.71 15.70
N GLU A 608 32.33 -4.51 15.18
CA GLU A 608 31.62 -3.45 15.92
C GLU A 608 30.17 -3.84 16.24
N ALA A 609 29.47 -4.53 15.33
CA ALA A 609 28.13 -5.07 15.58
C ALA A 609 28.14 -6.20 16.62
N GLU A 610 29.12 -7.10 16.57
CA GLU A 610 29.28 -8.20 17.51
C GLU A 610 29.66 -7.69 18.91
N ASP A 611 30.52 -6.67 19.00
CA ASP A 611 30.89 -6.01 20.26
C ASP A 611 29.71 -5.23 20.85
N LYS A 612 28.91 -4.56 20.01
CA LYS A 612 27.63 -3.96 20.44
C LYS A 612 26.64 -5.02 20.93
N LYS A 613 26.54 -6.16 20.25
CA LYS A 613 25.69 -7.30 20.65
C LYS A 613 26.13 -7.89 22.00
N LYS A 614 27.44 -8.06 22.21
CA LYS A 614 28.02 -8.51 23.49
C LYS A 614 27.78 -7.51 24.62
N LYS A 615 27.95 -6.21 24.36
CA LYS A 615 27.67 -5.15 25.36
C LYS A 615 26.18 -5.09 25.72
N ALA A 616 25.29 -5.11 24.73
CA ALA A 616 23.84 -5.08 24.95
C ALA A 616 23.34 -6.34 25.68
N ALA A 617 23.87 -7.52 25.35
CA ALA A 617 23.57 -8.76 26.06
C ALA A 617 24.04 -8.72 27.53
N ALA A 618 25.20 -8.14 27.80
CA ALA A 618 25.70 -7.97 29.16
C ALA A 618 24.82 -7.02 30.00
N THR A 619 24.40 -5.88 29.44
CA THR A 619 23.52 -4.90 30.13
C THR A 619 22.11 -5.47 30.35
N ALA A 620 21.57 -6.21 29.37
CA ALA A 620 20.27 -6.85 29.48
C ALA A 620 20.27 -8.00 30.50
N ALA A 621 21.35 -8.79 30.60
CA ALA A 621 21.51 -9.83 31.60
C ALA A 621 21.58 -9.28 33.03
N GLU A 622 22.20 -8.11 33.22
CA GLU A 622 22.20 -7.38 34.50
C GLU A 622 20.81 -6.85 34.87
N THR A 623 20.06 -6.36 33.88
CA THR A 623 18.71 -5.81 34.07
C THR A 623 17.68 -6.90 34.36
N ALA A 624 17.80 -8.06 33.70
CA ALA A 624 16.97 -9.24 33.94
C ALA A 624 17.16 -9.85 35.34
N LYS A 625 18.34 -9.67 35.97
CA LYS A 625 18.58 -10.08 37.36
C LYS A 625 17.87 -9.20 38.39
N LYS A 626 17.44 -7.98 38.02
CA LYS A 626 16.84 -7.00 38.94
C LYS A 626 15.32 -6.86 38.83
N ALA A 627 14.67 -7.41 37.80
CA ALA A 627 13.24 -7.24 37.57
C ALA A 627 12.49 -8.57 37.44
N GLY A 628 11.40 -8.74 38.21
CA GLY A 628 10.47 -9.86 38.07
C GLY A 628 9.29 -9.55 37.13
N GLY A 629 8.79 -10.56 36.40
CA GLY A 629 7.59 -10.45 35.57
C GLY A 629 7.84 -10.06 34.10
N ASN A 630 6.86 -9.41 33.46
CA ASN A 630 6.83 -9.08 32.01
C ASN A 630 8.08 -8.33 31.49
N ALA A 631 8.81 -7.60 32.36
CA ALA A 631 10.07 -6.97 32.02
C ALA A 631 11.18 -7.98 31.64
N ALA A 632 11.15 -9.20 32.21
CA ALA A 632 12.10 -10.26 31.87
C ALA A 632 11.84 -10.86 30.47
N ALA A 633 10.58 -10.87 30.00
CA ALA A 633 10.23 -11.32 28.65
C ALA A 633 10.65 -10.29 27.59
N ALA A 634 10.45 -8.99 27.87
CA ALA A 634 10.96 -7.90 27.03
C ALA A 634 12.50 -7.88 26.99
N ALA A 635 13.16 -8.12 28.13
CA ALA A 635 14.61 -8.26 28.20
C ALA A 635 15.11 -9.51 27.44
N ALA A 636 14.41 -10.65 27.51
CA ALA A 636 14.75 -11.86 26.76
C ALA A 636 14.58 -11.70 25.24
N ALA A 637 13.58 -10.91 24.80
CA ALA A 637 13.43 -10.53 23.39
C ALA A 637 14.56 -9.58 22.93
N ALA A 638 15.00 -8.66 23.79
CA ALA A 638 16.16 -7.80 23.53
C ALA A 638 17.50 -8.57 23.50
N VAL A 639 17.63 -9.65 24.27
CA VAL A 639 18.83 -10.52 24.32
C VAL A 639 19.06 -11.29 23.01
N LYS A 640 18.02 -11.59 22.22
CA LYS A 640 18.23 -12.27 20.93
C LYS A 640 18.95 -11.40 19.89
N GLY A 641 18.87 -10.07 20.03
CA GLY A 641 19.43 -9.14 19.04
C GLY A 641 18.93 -9.41 17.63
N ASP A 642 19.36 -8.60 16.67
CA ASP A 642 19.15 -8.94 15.27
C ASP A 642 20.10 -10.10 14.91
N GLU A 643 19.56 -11.23 14.48
CA GLU A 643 20.33 -12.42 14.10
C GLU A 643 20.99 -12.25 12.73
N ASP A 644 20.47 -11.36 11.86
CA ASP A 644 21.03 -11.04 10.55
C ASP A 644 20.99 -9.52 10.27
N PRO A 645 21.84 -8.72 10.97
CA PRO A 645 21.91 -7.26 10.79
C PRO A 645 22.06 -6.83 9.33
N GLU A 646 22.90 -7.55 8.59
CA GLU A 646 23.32 -7.25 7.22
C GLU A 646 22.40 -7.85 6.14
N GLY A 647 21.43 -8.69 6.50
CA GLY A 647 20.54 -9.36 5.54
C GLY A 647 21.25 -10.39 4.65
N THR A 648 22.35 -10.97 5.14
CA THR A 648 23.17 -11.96 4.41
C THR A 648 22.42 -13.24 4.09
N LYS A 649 21.41 -13.58 4.89
CA LYS A 649 20.51 -14.71 4.61
C LYS A 649 19.77 -14.52 3.29
N TYR A 650 19.40 -13.28 2.97
CA TYR A 650 18.63 -12.99 1.76
C TYR A 650 19.50 -12.98 0.50
N THR A 651 20.79 -12.58 0.60
CA THR A 651 21.68 -12.57 -0.57
C THR A 651 22.24 -13.95 -0.91
N LYS A 652 22.42 -14.83 0.09
CA LYS A 652 22.90 -16.21 -0.08
C LYS A 652 21.79 -17.23 -0.39
N CYS A 653 20.65 -16.79 -0.91
CA CYS A 653 19.56 -17.70 -1.26
C CYS A 653 19.89 -18.52 -2.52
N GLU A 654 19.51 -19.80 -2.53
CA GLU A 654 19.79 -20.71 -3.66
C GLU A 654 18.90 -20.43 -4.89
N ASP A 655 17.63 -20.03 -4.70
CA ASP A 655 16.71 -19.63 -5.77
C ASP A 655 16.22 -18.18 -5.56
N PRO A 656 16.99 -17.15 -5.98
CA PRO A 656 16.58 -15.75 -5.88
C PRO A 656 15.24 -15.47 -6.56
N LEU A 657 14.98 -16.10 -7.72
CA LEU A 657 13.71 -15.92 -8.43
C LEU A 657 12.54 -16.60 -7.72
N GLY A 658 12.81 -17.66 -6.94
CA GLY A 658 11.85 -18.28 -6.02
C GLY A 658 11.48 -17.36 -4.87
N GLU A 659 12.44 -16.67 -4.27
CA GLU A 659 12.17 -15.65 -3.25
C GLU A 659 11.41 -14.44 -3.83
N ALA A 660 11.77 -13.99 -5.04
CA ALA A 660 11.03 -12.93 -5.75
C ALA A 660 9.55 -13.30 -5.98
N LEU A 661 9.26 -14.58 -6.26
CA LEU A 661 7.89 -15.05 -6.43
C LEU A 661 7.04 -14.92 -5.16
N LYS A 662 7.65 -15.00 -3.96
CA LYS A 662 6.90 -14.87 -2.70
C LYS A 662 6.31 -13.46 -2.51
N PHE A 663 6.99 -12.42 -3.00
CA PHE A 663 6.46 -11.06 -3.05
C PHE A 663 5.40 -10.88 -4.14
N LEU A 664 5.56 -11.56 -5.27
CA LEU A 664 4.67 -11.41 -6.42
C LEU A 664 3.34 -12.18 -6.26
N GLN A 665 3.37 -13.40 -5.72
CA GLN A 665 2.19 -14.27 -5.65
C GLN A 665 0.99 -13.61 -4.96
N PRO A 666 1.16 -12.94 -3.79
CA PRO A 666 0.04 -12.25 -3.16
C PRO A 666 -0.52 -11.10 -4.01
N LEU A 667 0.32 -10.40 -4.79
CA LEU A 667 -0.14 -9.38 -5.74
C LEU A 667 -0.92 -9.98 -6.90
N GLN A 668 -0.51 -11.14 -7.41
CA GLN A 668 -1.25 -11.83 -8.47
C GLN A 668 -2.64 -12.27 -8.02
N GLN A 669 -2.82 -12.53 -6.72
CA GLN A 669 -4.10 -12.90 -6.11
C GLN A 669 -4.95 -11.66 -5.77
N LEU A 670 -4.37 -10.68 -5.06
CA LEU A 670 -5.11 -9.58 -4.42
C LEU A 670 -5.02 -8.24 -5.18
N ALA A 671 -4.12 -8.11 -6.15
CA ALA A 671 -3.84 -6.85 -6.84
C ALA A 671 -3.67 -7.04 -8.36
N ALA A 672 -4.39 -8.00 -8.95
CA ALA A 672 -4.27 -8.35 -10.36
C ALA A 672 -4.71 -7.23 -11.34
N THR A 673 -5.35 -6.17 -10.86
CA THR A 673 -5.73 -4.99 -11.65
C THR A 673 -4.61 -3.97 -11.79
N ARG A 674 -3.51 -4.12 -11.02
CA ARG A 674 -2.34 -3.25 -11.10
C ARG A 674 -1.38 -3.74 -12.18
N ILE A 675 -0.89 -2.84 -13.02
CA ILE A 675 0.02 -3.22 -14.10
C ILE A 675 1.38 -3.67 -13.55
N GLU A 676 1.84 -3.07 -12.45
CA GLU A 676 3.12 -3.35 -11.80
C GLU A 676 3.26 -4.83 -11.42
N THR A 677 2.16 -5.46 -11.02
CA THR A 677 2.08 -6.90 -10.74
C THR A 677 2.50 -7.74 -11.94
N HIS A 678 2.00 -7.40 -13.13
CA HIS A 678 2.28 -8.18 -14.34
C HIS A 678 3.62 -7.84 -14.95
N LEU A 679 4.09 -6.58 -14.81
CA LEU A 679 5.44 -6.19 -15.21
C LEU A 679 6.51 -6.96 -14.41
N MET A 680 6.34 -7.08 -13.08
CA MET A 680 7.21 -7.92 -12.24
C MET A 680 7.12 -9.40 -12.62
N ALA A 681 5.90 -9.89 -12.89
CA ALA A 681 5.70 -11.27 -13.31
C ALA A 681 6.46 -11.61 -14.59
N PHE A 682 6.46 -10.70 -15.57
CA PHE A 682 7.24 -10.86 -16.78
C PHE A 682 8.74 -10.98 -16.49
N GLU A 683 9.31 -10.07 -15.68
CA GLU A 683 10.75 -10.07 -15.37
C GLU A 683 11.23 -11.38 -14.75
N ILE A 684 10.40 -11.98 -13.89
CA ILE A 684 10.70 -13.28 -13.25
C ILE A 684 10.51 -14.42 -14.25
N TYR A 685 9.37 -14.50 -14.94
CA TYR A 685 9.03 -15.66 -15.77
C TYR A 685 9.89 -15.78 -17.03
N VAL A 686 10.30 -14.66 -17.63
CA VAL A 686 11.21 -14.69 -18.78
C VAL A 686 12.57 -15.27 -18.40
N ARG A 687 13.09 -14.92 -17.21
CA ARG A 687 14.35 -15.45 -16.66
C ARG A 687 14.26 -16.92 -16.25
N LYS A 688 13.12 -17.35 -15.68
CA LYS A 688 12.84 -18.78 -15.41
C LYS A 688 12.53 -19.59 -16.69
N ASN A 689 12.61 -18.99 -17.88
CA ASN A 689 12.25 -19.59 -19.17
C ASN A 689 10.82 -20.19 -19.18
N LYS A 690 9.87 -19.53 -18.49
CA LYS A 690 8.45 -19.91 -18.43
C LYS A 690 7.65 -19.04 -19.39
N LEU A 691 7.87 -19.21 -20.69
CA LEU A 691 7.34 -18.34 -21.74
C LEU A 691 5.80 -18.20 -21.74
N LEU A 692 5.03 -19.25 -21.40
CA LEU A 692 3.56 -19.14 -21.30
C LEU A 692 3.11 -18.26 -20.13
N LEU A 693 3.84 -18.27 -19.02
CA LEU A 693 3.54 -17.40 -17.88
C LEU A 693 3.95 -15.95 -18.18
N ALA A 694 5.07 -15.76 -18.90
CA ALA A 694 5.46 -14.45 -19.42
C ALA A 694 4.41 -13.89 -20.40
N LEU A 695 3.92 -14.71 -21.34
CA LEU A 695 2.82 -14.36 -22.25
C LEU A 695 1.55 -13.96 -21.47
N LYS A 696 1.16 -14.76 -20.47
CA LYS A 696 0.00 -14.46 -19.61
C LYS A 696 0.17 -13.10 -18.92
N ALA A 697 1.37 -12.79 -18.43
CA ALA A 697 1.65 -11.49 -17.81
C ALA A 697 1.49 -10.35 -18.81
N LEU A 698 2.08 -10.45 -20.00
CA LEU A 698 1.98 -9.41 -21.05
C LEU A 698 0.54 -9.16 -21.50
N LEU A 699 -0.24 -10.22 -21.73
CA LEU A 699 -1.66 -10.10 -22.09
C LEU A 699 -2.48 -9.40 -21.00
N LYS A 700 -2.15 -9.62 -19.72
CA LYS A 700 -2.78 -8.89 -18.62
C LYS A 700 -2.32 -7.43 -18.55
N SER A 701 -1.04 -7.15 -18.78
CA SER A 701 -0.52 -5.78 -18.83
C SER A 701 -1.19 -4.95 -19.93
N ILE A 702 -1.32 -5.50 -21.14
CA ILE A 702 -1.96 -4.83 -22.28
C ILE A 702 -3.42 -4.45 -21.97
N LYS A 703 -4.15 -5.31 -21.26
CA LYS A 703 -5.54 -5.02 -20.85
C LYS A 703 -5.66 -3.86 -19.87
N ILE A 704 -4.59 -3.54 -19.13
CA ILE A 704 -4.59 -2.47 -18.13
C ILE A 704 -4.10 -1.17 -18.77
N ASP A 705 -2.92 -1.19 -19.39
CA ASP A 705 -2.37 -0.06 -20.14
C ASP A 705 -1.42 -0.55 -21.24
N ALA A 706 -1.93 -0.56 -22.48
CA ALA A 706 -1.21 -1.01 -23.66
C ALA A 706 -0.05 -0.08 -24.08
N ASN A 707 -0.05 1.18 -23.62
CA ASN A 707 0.96 2.17 -23.97
C ASN A 707 2.02 2.35 -22.88
N HIS A 708 1.97 1.56 -21.80
CA HIS A 708 2.89 1.69 -20.69
C HIS A 708 4.36 1.55 -21.12
N ALA A 709 5.23 2.49 -20.73
CA ALA A 709 6.64 2.53 -21.11
C ALA A 709 7.35 1.17 -20.91
N THR A 710 7.38 0.62 -19.70
CA THR A 710 8.07 -0.66 -19.43
C THR A 710 7.48 -1.84 -20.20
N LEU A 711 6.18 -1.83 -20.50
CA LEU A 711 5.53 -2.93 -21.21
C LEU A 711 6.10 -3.06 -22.63
N HIS A 712 6.34 -1.94 -23.31
CA HIS A 712 6.88 -1.94 -24.67
C HIS A 712 8.24 -2.64 -24.76
N GLU A 713 9.17 -2.31 -23.86
CA GLU A 713 10.47 -2.99 -23.76
C GLU A 713 10.30 -4.49 -23.50
N GLN A 714 9.38 -4.86 -22.60
CA GLN A 714 9.10 -6.27 -22.28
C GLN A 714 8.50 -7.04 -23.46
N LEU A 715 7.64 -6.42 -24.28
CA LEU A 715 7.10 -7.00 -25.50
C LEU A 715 8.22 -7.31 -26.51
N VAL A 716 9.18 -6.40 -26.67
CA VAL A 716 10.35 -6.64 -27.54
C VAL A 716 11.23 -7.75 -26.98
N ARG A 717 11.54 -7.74 -25.67
CA ARG A 717 12.31 -8.81 -25.02
C ARG A 717 11.65 -10.18 -25.12
N PHE A 718 10.32 -10.23 -25.05
CA PHE A 718 9.56 -11.47 -25.23
C PHE A 718 9.71 -12.01 -26.66
N ALA A 719 9.59 -11.16 -27.68
CA ALA A 719 9.76 -11.56 -29.06
C ALA A 719 11.16 -12.15 -29.30
N LEU A 720 12.21 -11.47 -28.79
CA LEU A 720 13.59 -11.94 -28.89
C LEU A 720 13.81 -13.25 -28.12
N ALA A 721 13.18 -13.43 -26.96
CA ALA A 721 13.25 -14.68 -26.20
C ALA A 721 12.60 -15.84 -26.97
N VAL A 722 11.43 -15.64 -27.59
CA VAL A 722 10.75 -16.64 -28.43
C VAL A 722 11.58 -16.98 -29.67
N GLN A 723 12.15 -15.99 -30.34
CA GLN A 723 13.05 -16.19 -31.48
C GLN A 723 14.28 -17.01 -31.06
N LYS A 724 14.94 -16.64 -29.96
CA LYS A 724 16.09 -17.36 -29.41
C LYS A 724 15.76 -18.81 -29.08
N SER A 725 14.66 -19.06 -28.37
CA SER A 725 14.22 -20.42 -28.04
C SER A 725 13.84 -21.24 -29.27
N SER A 726 13.28 -20.61 -30.30
CA SER A 726 12.95 -21.24 -31.59
C SER A 726 14.23 -21.63 -32.34
N SER A 727 15.19 -20.71 -32.47
CA SER A 727 16.49 -20.95 -33.11
C SER A 727 17.31 -22.02 -32.39
N ALA A 728 17.27 -22.04 -31.05
CA ALA A 728 17.92 -23.05 -30.23
C ALA A 728 17.17 -24.40 -30.18
N LYS A 729 16.02 -24.53 -30.85
CA LYS A 729 15.13 -25.73 -30.82
C LYS A 729 14.74 -26.18 -29.40
N THR A 730 14.72 -25.25 -28.44
CA THR A 730 14.32 -25.53 -27.04
C THR A 730 12.83 -25.28 -26.79
N LEU A 731 12.14 -24.66 -27.75
CA LEU A 731 10.71 -24.37 -27.68
C LEU A 731 9.87 -25.60 -28.04
N LYS A 732 9.06 -26.08 -27.09
CA LYS A 732 8.13 -27.20 -27.33
C LYS A 732 7.05 -26.81 -28.36
N PRO A 733 6.65 -27.69 -29.29
CA PRO A 733 5.63 -27.39 -30.30
C PRO A 733 4.28 -26.94 -29.72
N SER A 734 3.84 -27.55 -28.62
CA SER A 734 2.60 -27.16 -27.93
C SER A 734 2.67 -25.75 -27.35
N VAL A 735 3.83 -25.36 -26.80
CA VAL A 735 4.06 -24.00 -26.29
C VAL A 735 4.07 -23.00 -27.44
N LYS A 736 4.75 -23.33 -28.55
CA LYS A 736 4.79 -22.50 -29.75
C LYS A 736 3.38 -22.24 -30.30
N THR A 737 2.56 -23.28 -30.41
CA THR A 737 1.17 -23.16 -30.90
C THR A 737 0.35 -22.13 -30.10
N VAL A 738 0.49 -22.13 -28.77
CA VAL A 738 -0.20 -21.17 -27.90
C VAL A 738 0.35 -19.75 -28.06
N ILE A 739 1.67 -19.60 -28.20
CA ILE A 739 2.30 -18.29 -28.44
C ILE A 739 1.85 -17.72 -29.79
N ASP A 740 1.90 -18.53 -30.84
CA ASP A 740 1.53 -18.13 -32.21
C ASP A 740 0.05 -17.68 -32.25
N LYS A 741 -0.84 -18.36 -31.51
CA LYS A 741 -2.26 -17.97 -31.39
C LYS A 741 -2.44 -16.54 -30.86
N HIS A 742 -1.63 -16.14 -29.88
CA HIS A 742 -1.73 -14.84 -29.22
C HIS A 742 -0.74 -13.79 -29.75
N TRP A 743 0.01 -14.10 -30.81
CA TRP A 743 1.04 -13.20 -31.33
C TRP A 743 0.47 -11.88 -31.85
N SER A 744 -0.67 -11.94 -32.53
CA SER A 744 -1.38 -10.75 -33.03
C SER A 744 -1.96 -9.89 -31.90
N ASP A 745 -2.38 -10.50 -30.78
CA ASP A 745 -2.85 -9.77 -29.59
C ASP A 745 -1.73 -8.91 -28.96
N LEU A 746 -0.47 -9.33 -29.10
CA LEU A 746 0.69 -8.61 -28.56
C LEU A 746 1.20 -7.50 -29.47
N TYR A 747 1.26 -7.76 -30.78
CA TYR A 747 2.00 -6.90 -31.72
C TYR A 747 1.14 -6.30 -32.84
N GLY A 748 -0.14 -6.68 -32.93
CA GLY A 748 -1.01 -6.33 -34.04
C GLY A 748 -0.43 -6.78 -35.38
N SER A 749 -0.48 -5.91 -36.39
CA SER A 749 0.07 -6.15 -37.73
C SER A 749 1.60 -6.15 -37.81
N HIS A 750 2.30 -5.70 -36.76
CA HIS A 750 3.75 -5.50 -36.77
C HIS A 750 4.52 -6.69 -36.18
N GLY A 751 3.86 -7.83 -35.90
CA GLY A 751 4.49 -8.96 -35.22
C GLY A 751 5.68 -9.61 -35.92
N GLN A 752 5.92 -9.32 -37.20
CA GLN A 752 7.11 -9.81 -37.93
C GLN A 752 8.23 -8.77 -38.04
N ASP A 753 7.95 -7.49 -37.79
CA ASP A 753 8.93 -6.39 -37.85
C ASP A 753 8.91 -5.59 -36.55
N LEU A 754 9.85 -5.93 -35.66
CA LEU A 754 9.99 -5.28 -34.37
C LEU A 754 10.46 -3.82 -34.48
N ASN A 755 11.15 -3.45 -35.57
CA ASN A 755 11.55 -2.07 -35.81
C ASN A 755 10.32 -1.22 -36.15
N ALA A 756 9.42 -1.72 -37.00
CA ALA A 756 8.16 -1.06 -37.31
C ALA A 756 7.23 -1.01 -36.08
N PHE A 757 7.19 -2.08 -35.27
CA PHE A 757 6.46 -2.09 -34.00
C PHE A 757 6.93 -0.97 -33.05
N SER A 758 8.25 -0.85 -32.87
CA SER A 758 8.83 0.20 -32.01
C SER A 758 8.64 1.60 -32.57
N ALA A 759 8.69 1.79 -33.90
CA ALA A 759 8.38 3.06 -34.54
C ALA A 759 6.92 3.48 -34.30
N GLY A 760 5.97 2.53 -34.38
CA GLY A 760 4.57 2.78 -34.08
C GLY A 760 4.33 3.18 -32.62
N PHE A 761 5.08 2.62 -31.67
CA PHE A 761 5.01 3.02 -30.26
C PHE A 761 5.52 4.45 -30.03
N ILE A 762 6.65 4.82 -30.66
CA ILE A 762 7.20 6.18 -30.59
C ILE A 762 6.18 7.20 -31.11
N GLU A 763 5.59 6.92 -32.28
CA GLU A 763 4.61 7.83 -32.89
C GLU A 763 3.36 7.99 -32.01
N LYS A 764 2.85 6.91 -31.41
CA LYS A 764 1.70 6.95 -30.50
C LYS A 764 1.96 7.72 -29.21
N THR A 765 3.22 7.79 -28.76
CA THR A 765 3.59 8.33 -27.45
C THR A 765 4.29 9.70 -27.55
N LYS A 766 4.53 10.20 -28.76
CA LYS A 766 5.29 11.44 -29.03
C LYS A 766 4.73 12.68 -28.32
N ASP A 767 3.40 12.77 -28.17
CA ASP A 767 2.72 13.93 -27.59
C ASP A 767 2.57 13.82 -26.05
N GLN A 768 2.98 12.70 -25.45
CA GLN A 768 2.89 12.51 -24.00
C GLN A 768 4.00 13.25 -23.22
N GLY A 769 5.06 13.70 -23.90
CA GLY A 769 6.17 14.40 -23.26
C GLY A 769 6.85 13.58 -22.16
N SER A 770 6.91 12.25 -22.29
CA SER A 770 7.36 11.33 -21.23
C SER A 770 8.75 10.76 -21.51
N VAL A 771 9.74 11.15 -20.69
CA VAL A 771 11.11 10.62 -20.79
C VAL A 771 11.16 9.10 -20.63
N ALA A 772 10.30 8.51 -19.77
CA ALA A 772 10.26 7.05 -19.58
C ALA A 772 9.88 6.28 -20.86
N HIS A 773 8.94 6.82 -21.66
CA HIS A 773 8.56 6.23 -22.95
C HIS A 773 9.70 6.31 -23.96
N VAL A 774 10.43 7.44 -23.98
CA VAL A 774 11.61 7.62 -24.83
C VAL A 774 12.73 6.62 -24.45
N ILE A 775 13.00 6.45 -23.16
CA ILE A 775 13.99 5.46 -22.67
C ILE A 775 13.60 4.06 -23.11
N SER A 776 12.34 3.66 -22.89
CA SER A 776 11.85 2.33 -23.28
C SER A 776 11.93 2.10 -24.79
N ALA A 777 11.56 3.12 -25.59
CA ALA A 777 11.67 3.06 -27.03
C ALA A 777 13.13 2.92 -27.49
N ALA A 778 14.05 3.70 -26.91
CA ALA A 778 15.48 3.61 -27.22
C ALA A 778 16.06 2.25 -26.85
N MET A 779 15.73 1.72 -25.66
CA MET A 779 16.11 0.37 -25.23
C MET A 779 15.59 -0.69 -26.19
N SER A 780 14.32 -0.59 -26.60
CA SER A 780 13.70 -1.51 -27.54
C SER A 780 14.39 -1.50 -28.90
N VAL A 781 14.63 -0.30 -29.45
CA VAL A 781 15.33 -0.11 -30.74
C VAL A 781 16.75 -0.68 -30.69
N TYR A 782 17.48 -0.44 -29.59
CA TYR A 782 18.81 -1.02 -29.39
C TYR A 782 18.78 -2.55 -29.27
N LEU A 783 17.83 -3.11 -28.51
CA LEU A 783 17.75 -4.56 -28.28
C LEU A 783 17.46 -5.37 -29.56
N ILE A 784 16.76 -4.80 -30.53
CA ILE A 784 16.40 -5.48 -31.80
C ILE A 784 17.65 -5.76 -32.65
N GLU A 785 18.46 -4.72 -32.90
CA GLU A 785 19.71 -4.82 -33.69
C GLU A 785 20.79 -3.87 -33.12
N PRO A 786 21.51 -4.26 -32.04
CA PRO A 786 22.39 -3.36 -31.29
C PRO A 786 23.41 -2.60 -32.14
N SER A 787 24.06 -3.27 -33.09
CA SER A 787 25.11 -2.66 -33.91
C SER A 787 24.58 -1.69 -34.97
N LYS A 788 23.38 -1.92 -35.51
CA LYS A 788 22.80 -1.07 -36.57
C LYS A 788 21.98 0.09 -35.99
N ASN A 789 21.34 -0.15 -34.84
CA ASN A 789 20.38 0.78 -34.26
C ASN A 789 20.96 1.67 -33.15
N LEU A 790 22.26 1.55 -32.82
CA LEU A 790 22.89 2.36 -31.76
C LEU A 790 22.67 3.86 -31.97
N THR A 791 23.00 4.40 -33.14
CA THR A 791 22.85 5.82 -33.45
C THR A 791 21.40 6.29 -33.30
N LYS A 792 20.44 5.51 -33.81
CA LYS A 792 19.01 5.80 -33.68
C LYS A 792 18.53 5.80 -32.23
N ALA A 793 19.00 4.84 -31.43
CA ALA A 793 18.68 4.77 -30.00
C ALA A 793 19.28 5.97 -29.23
N GLU A 794 20.49 6.39 -29.56
CA GLU A 794 21.12 7.59 -29.00
C GLU A 794 20.35 8.86 -29.37
N GLU A 795 19.97 9.04 -30.63
CA GLU A 795 19.16 10.19 -31.07
C GLU A 795 17.82 10.29 -30.32
N LEU A 796 17.15 9.16 -30.09
CA LEU A 796 15.94 9.12 -29.26
C LEU A 796 16.24 9.61 -27.84
N LEU A 797 17.27 9.11 -27.19
CA LEU A 797 17.62 9.52 -25.82
C LEU A 797 17.96 11.02 -25.74
N PHE A 798 18.64 11.57 -26.75
CA PHE A 798 18.99 12.99 -26.81
C PHE A 798 17.80 13.90 -27.19
N SER A 799 16.70 13.34 -27.74
CA SER A 799 15.49 14.13 -28.05
C SER A 799 14.81 14.73 -26.82
N VAL A 800 15.13 14.23 -25.61
CA VAL A 800 14.56 14.74 -24.35
C VAL A 800 15.10 16.12 -23.94
N GLU A 801 15.99 16.69 -24.75
CA GLU A 801 16.47 18.07 -24.63
C GLU A 801 15.38 19.12 -24.93
N ASP A 802 14.33 18.75 -25.66
CA ASP A 802 13.22 19.65 -25.97
C ASP A 802 12.46 20.05 -24.69
N GLU A 803 12.74 21.26 -24.21
CA GLU A 803 12.15 21.83 -22.99
C GLU A 803 10.62 21.87 -23.06
N THR A 804 10.08 22.21 -24.23
CA THR A 804 8.63 22.41 -24.43
C THR A 804 7.86 21.10 -24.27
N LYS A 805 8.51 19.97 -24.58
CA LYS A 805 7.91 18.64 -24.48
C LYS A 805 8.25 17.93 -23.18
N PHE A 806 9.51 17.96 -22.76
CA PHE A 806 10.01 17.09 -21.69
C PHE A 806 10.34 17.81 -20.39
N GLY A 807 10.33 19.16 -20.33
CA GLY A 807 10.72 19.92 -19.14
C GLY A 807 10.03 19.46 -17.85
N ARG A 808 8.75 19.06 -17.93
CA ARG A 808 7.99 18.53 -16.78
C ARG A 808 8.43 17.15 -16.30
N THR A 809 8.84 16.27 -17.22
CA THR A 809 9.17 14.86 -16.93
C THR A 809 10.68 14.59 -16.91
N ARG A 810 11.51 15.57 -17.27
CA ARG A 810 12.97 15.55 -17.16
C ARG A 810 13.40 15.75 -15.71
N THR A 811 13.22 14.70 -14.91
CA THR A 811 13.69 14.61 -13.53
C THR A 811 15.13 14.09 -13.48
N LEU A 812 15.85 14.35 -12.38
CA LEU A 812 17.20 13.80 -12.17
C LEU A 812 17.20 12.27 -12.30
N GLU A 813 16.20 11.60 -11.75
CA GLU A 813 16.04 10.13 -11.84
C GLU A 813 15.99 9.65 -13.30
N ASN A 814 15.17 10.29 -14.13
CA ASN A 814 15.07 9.94 -15.54
C ASN A 814 16.36 10.23 -16.31
N VAL A 815 17.03 11.36 -16.01
CA VAL A 815 18.30 11.72 -16.66
C VAL A 815 19.45 10.78 -16.26
N LEU A 816 19.48 10.33 -15.00
CA LEU A 816 20.40 9.28 -14.55
C LEU A 816 20.08 7.92 -15.19
N LEU A 817 18.79 7.63 -15.42
CA LEU A 817 18.39 6.42 -16.13
C LEU A 817 18.82 6.46 -17.61
N VAL A 818 18.73 7.62 -18.28
CA VAL A 818 19.30 7.81 -19.64
C VAL A 818 20.81 7.56 -19.62
N GLN A 819 21.53 8.13 -18.65
CA GLN A 819 22.98 7.92 -18.53
C GLN A 819 23.31 6.43 -18.32
N LYS A 820 22.57 5.74 -17.45
CA LYS A 820 22.72 4.29 -17.22
C LYS A 820 22.42 3.49 -18.48
N THR A 821 21.42 3.90 -19.26
CA THR A 821 21.03 3.26 -20.52
C THR A 821 22.13 3.43 -21.57
N LEU A 822 22.70 4.62 -21.73
CA LEU A 822 23.85 4.88 -22.62
C LEU A 822 25.08 4.05 -22.22
N LYS A 823 25.34 3.90 -20.90
CA LYS A 823 26.39 3.01 -20.39
C LYS A 823 26.12 1.56 -20.79
N GLY A 824 24.88 1.09 -20.64
CA GLY A 824 24.44 -0.23 -21.08
C GLY A 824 24.63 -0.47 -22.59
N PHE A 825 24.46 0.58 -23.40
CA PHE A 825 24.69 0.52 -24.85
C PHE A 825 26.18 0.54 -25.23
N LYS A 826 27.09 0.80 -24.27
CA LYS A 826 28.51 1.09 -24.51
C LYS A 826 28.71 2.28 -25.47
N SER A 827 27.83 3.28 -25.38
CA SER A 827 27.85 4.47 -26.24
C SER A 827 29.11 5.31 -26.00
N SER A 828 29.69 5.88 -27.06
CA SER A 828 30.77 6.88 -26.97
C SER A 828 30.28 8.27 -26.54
N ARG A 829 28.96 8.53 -26.62
CA ARG A 829 28.33 9.82 -26.31
C ARG A 829 27.96 10.01 -24.84
N GLN A 830 28.44 9.13 -23.96
CA GLN A 830 28.19 9.22 -22.51
C GLN A 830 28.70 10.55 -21.92
N GLN A 831 29.86 11.03 -22.36
CA GLN A 831 30.41 12.31 -21.88
C GLN A 831 29.60 13.50 -22.39
N GLU A 832 29.18 13.47 -23.65
CA GLU A 832 28.30 14.50 -24.23
C GLU A 832 27.00 14.62 -23.42
N TRP A 833 26.37 13.49 -23.10
CA TRP A 833 25.18 13.46 -22.24
C TRP A 833 25.46 14.03 -20.85
N LYS A 834 26.59 13.66 -20.23
CA LYS A 834 26.98 14.17 -18.91
C LYS A 834 27.10 15.70 -18.92
N GLU A 835 27.72 16.29 -19.94
CA GLU A 835 27.83 17.75 -20.05
C GLU A 835 26.47 18.44 -20.21
N LYS A 836 25.55 17.87 -21.00
CA LYS A 836 24.19 18.42 -21.12
C LYS A 836 23.39 18.29 -19.82
N ALA A 837 23.49 17.14 -19.17
CA ALA A 837 22.82 16.89 -17.90
C ALA A 837 23.27 17.84 -16.77
N LYS A 838 24.55 18.28 -16.77
CA LYS A 838 25.06 19.33 -15.88
C LYS A 838 24.35 20.66 -16.07
N VAL A 839 23.92 21.01 -17.28
CA VAL A 839 23.20 22.27 -17.52
C VAL A 839 21.84 22.27 -16.83
N TRP A 840 21.14 21.13 -16.84
CA TRP A 840 19.83 21.01 -16.19
C TRP A 840 19.90 20.80 -14.68
N PHE A 841 20.94 20.12 -14.21
CA PHE A 841 21.15 19.81 -12.80
C PHE A 841 22.55 20.25 -12.35
N PRO A 842 22.88 21.55 -12.36
CA PRO A 842 24.23 22.05 -12.11
C PRO A 842 24.74 21.74 -10.70
N ASN A 843 23.82 21.57 -9.76
CA ASN A 843 24.16 21.38 -8.35
C ASN A 843 24.28 19.91 -7.96
N THR A 844 23.83 18.97 -8.81
CA THR A 844 23.84 17.56 -8.45
C THR A 844 25.25 16.98 -8.38
N PRO A 845 25.61 16.21 -7.34
CA PRO A 845 26.91 15.56 -7.27
C PRO A 845 27.07 14.45 -8.33
N ALA A 846 25.98 13.92 -8.88
CA ALA A 846 26.03 12.81 -9.84
C ALA A 846 26.71 13.20 -11.19
N PHE A 847 26.71 14.48 -11.54
CA PHE A 847 27.35 14.97 -12.76
C PHE A 847 28.61 15.80 -12.51
N LYS A 848 29.00 16.02 -11.25
CA LYS A 848 30.34 16.55 -10.94
C LYS A 848 31.40 15.48 -11.21
#